data_AF-A0A060SSI8-F1
#
_entry.id   AF-A0A060SSI8-F1
#
_cell.length_a   1.000
_cell.length_b   1.000
_cell.length_c   1.000
_cell.angle_alpha   90.00
_cell.angle_beta   90.00
_cell.angle_gamma   90.00
#
_symmetry.space_group_name_H-M   'P 1'
#
loop_
_entity.id
_entity.type
_entity.pdbx_description
1 polymer ?
#
loop_
_entity_poly.entity_id
_entity_poly.type
_entity_poly.pdbx_seq_one_letter_code
_entity_poly.pdbx_strand_id
1 'polypeptide(L)'
;MSNNSSSAGLDRSPNPGTPPGYRTPPPRTPSPRADVSRGVAHQPEGNSSEAGDDQSLPVPKPPTTHYDASPVGRKSLHDSLAGAFASERTPNVDKKRRDIRLSMTGKTILISLEEFMNRFIPAPPGETEPVEAFKAVDFTGIPQDIESDMYGPLVAAFNQEWLLPHDIPVSAPHKGDGTVASNQKIDGGLYLRGNAPQDSTSWSSIELSIECKIDATKQDPFDDKTKNPEASAITRKDVRGQIMCYAVLVFDNQHRVHHFTLLILGAMARLVRWDRSGVLVTHKFDYTKEPEKLAQFLWRFGRMTPAQRGHDTTAVRVLPGSADFRLMHARATTPLMNRNGRVIDEHARVMFEQSLKVTVRVCIEDDSGKKTYDVVEKDAPLWRLTVHGEQGPRHFLVGKPHTTAASLAGRGTRTYVAIDTADPDGQFVYMKDAWRVAHDGIDQEGKILKKLNDDSDGGPVVGVPTLRCHGDVVGQVTLSQDVWREKHPTAKHDDCPLKTHRHYRLVVNEVCLPMSKFICFMELVGLFIDCIEAHGHAYTRKGLLHRDISAGNVLIYPKVVDVGGQVSEERVGLLADWELAKQVRKAEDEDAPRQPDRTGTWQFTSAMALDNPKKRIMVQDDMESFFHLLLYFAIRYLPHNCDNVGDFMDRYFDGYHEMNGVYYGGKEKLASMNTGTLTTSRFLPLRFYIPKESDRPNPDDRASSSPDHSASQARAVDSGRPVDSARSSSCVGPKVAQPSITAGGTNGLLKLHPINAIFTGFLTRIKAHYTLYYTSRTTVEEAPAQSITPVTTPEAPPASSIDMNTLVRLKHAAKARETSAATPESALADKQKKDLAELAAKLGDHDDIVSFLAHHIGSQFPWPAYVDRISDQLPKNYRRGNETALGSKRTLESTQIGTDEPPSKRSRSVR
;
A
#
# COMPACT_ATOMS: atom_id res chain seq x y z
N MET A 1 -81.65 -5.75 4.79
CA MET A 1 -81.39 -4.33 4.49
C MET A 1 -80.40 -4.29 3.33
N SER A 2 -80.92 -4.42 2.09
CA SER A 2 -81.17 -3.32 1.12
C SER A 2 -79.85 -2.86 0.46
N ASN A 3 -79.61 -2.87 -0.86
CA ASN A 3 -80.45 -3.01 -2.05
C ASN A 3 -79.58 -3.33 -3.29
N ASN A 4 -80.10 -4.22 -4.16
CA ASN A 4 -80.21 -4.21 -5.63
C ASN A 4 -79.09 -3.57 -6.51
N SER A 5 -78.68 -4.17 -7.64
CA SER A 5 -79.56 -4.44 -8.79
C SER A 5 -78.85 -5.19 -9.95
N SER A 6 -79.60 -6.12 -10.59
CA SER A 6 -79.72 -6.49 -12.04
C SER A 6 -78.47 -6.80 -12.90
N SER A 7 -78.43 -7.74 -13.87
CA SER A 7 -79.42 -8.63 -14.50
C SER A 7 -78.74 -9.55 -15.54
N ALA A 8 -79.24 -10.79 -15.68
CA ALA A 8 -79.43 -11.66 -16.87
C ALA A 8 -78.45 -11.64 -18.08
N GLY A 9 -78.07 -12.75 -18.72
CA GLY A 9 -78.46 -14.17 -18.60
C GLY A 9 -77.97 -15.01 -19.80
N LEU A 10 -78.16 -16.34 -19.68
CA LEU A 10 -78.33 -17.38 -20.74
C LEU A 10 -77.07 -17.77 -21.57
N ASP A 11 -76.73 -19.04 -21.84
CA ASP A 11 -77.36 -20.35 -21.60
C ASP A 11 -76.36 -21.50 -21.93
N ARG A 12 -76.64 -22.70 -21.38
CA ARG A 12 -76.24 -24.08 -21.79
C ARG A 12 -74.93 -24.75 -21.31
N SER A 13 -75.14 -25.60 -20.29
CA SER A 13 -74.39 -26.79 -19.85
C SER A 13 -74.52 -27.98 -20.84
N PRO A 14 -73.81 -29.13 -20.68
CA PRO A 14 -74.06 -30.07 -19.57
C PRO A 14 -72.82 -30.75 -18.92
N ASN A 15 -72.99 -31.00 -17.61
CA ASN A 15 -72.35 -32.04 -16.76
C ASN A 15 -72.60 -33.48 -17.32
N PRO A 16 -72.12 -34.63 -16.72
CA PRO A 16 -71.59 -34.84 -15.35
C PRO A 16 -70.41 -35.86 -15.22
N GLY A 17 -69.90 -36.05 -13.99
CA GLY A 17 -69.60 -37.41 -13.51
C GLY A 17 -68.24 -37.70 -12.86
N THR A 18 -68.03 -37.25 -11.63
CA THR A 18 -67.27 -38.00 -10.58
C THR A 18 -68.27 -38.96 -9.90
N PRO A 19 -67.92 -40.05 -9.15
CA PRO A 19 -66.97 -40.08 -8.01
C PRO A 19 -66.41 -41.52 -7.73
N PRO A 20 -66.11 -42.02 -6.49
CA PRO A 20 -65.62 -41.43 -5.23
C PRO A 20 -64.40 -42.18 -4.63
N GLY A 21 -63.78 -41.63 -3.57
CA GLY A 21 -62.88 -42.39 -2.70
C GLY A 21 -62.26 -41.67 -1.50
N TYR A 22 -63.07 -40.90 -0.75
CA TYR A 22 -62.94 -40.43 0.64
C TYR A 22 -61.80 -40.99 1.55
N ARG A 23 -61.03 -40.11 2.22
CA ARG A 23 -61.27 -39.63 3.61
C ARG A 23 -60.25 -38.59 4.09
N THR A 24 -60.78 -37.54 4.71
CA THR A 24 -60.18 -36.43 5.47
C THR A 24 -60.57 -36.59 6.98
N PRO A 25 -60.36 -35.63 7.90
CA PRO A 25 -59.17 -34.88 8.41
C PRO A 25 -59.22 -34.80 9.99
N PRO A 26 -58.89 -33.70 10.73
CA PRO A 26 -57.69 -32.84 10.95
C PRO A 26 -57.30 -32.77 12.48
N PRO A 27 -56.81 -31.65 13.10
CA PRO A 27 -55.54 -30.88 12.99
C PRO A 27 -54.78 -30.57 14.33
N ARG A 28 -53.55 -29.98 14.18
CA ARG A 28 -52.84 -28.94 15.00
C ARG A 28 -52.18 -29.24 16.38
N THR A 29 -50.84 -29.01 16.43
CA THR A 29 -49.91 -28.37 17.46
C THR A 29 -50.14 -28.57 18.98
N PRO A 30 -49.11 -28.72 19.86
CA PRO A 30 -48.12 -27.64 20.22
C PRO A 30 -46.72 -28.08 20.81
N SER A 31 -45.83 -27.13 21.13
CA SER A 31 -44.64 -27.21 22.05
C SER A 31 -45.08 -27.29 23.55
N PRO A 32 -44.24 -27.32 24.65
CA PRO A 32 -42.76 -27.21 24.84
C PRO A 32 -42.08 -28.11 25.94
N ARG A 33 -40.74 -27.99 26.09
CA ARG A 33 -39.83 -28.10 27.27
C ARG A 33 -39.77 -29.31 28.25
N ALA A 34 -38.51 -29.61 28.62
CA ALA A 34 -37.96 -30.02 29.93
C ALA A 34 -37.57 -31.50 30.20
N ASP A 35 -36.24 -31.73 30.16
CA ASP A 35 -35.37 -32.10 31.29
C ASP A 35 -35.30 -33.56 31.83
N VAL A 36 -34.10 -33.87 32.35
CA VAL A 36 -33.72 -34.93 33.32
C VAL A 36 -33.21 -36.29 32.79
N SER A 37 -31.88 -36.36 32.69
CA SER A 37 -30.95 -37.28 33.40
C SER A 37 -30.80 -38.79 33.11
N ARG A 38 -29.50 -39.13 32.96
CA ARG A 38 -28.72 -40.24 33.59
C ARG A 38 -28.89 -41.70 33.13
N GLY A 39 -27.72 -42.33 32.97
CA GLY A 39 -27.49 -43.76 33.22
C GLY A 39 -27.00 -44.53 31.98
N VAL A 40 -25.71 -44.53 31.65
CA VAL A 40 -24.64 -45.42 32.14
C VAL A 40 -24.76 -46.88 31.62
N ALA A 41 -23.78 -47.20 30.77
CA ALA A 41 -23.03 -48.45 30.60
C ALA A 41 -23.76 -49.79 30.44
N HIS A 42 -23.46 -50.52 29.35
CA HIS A 42 -22.47 -51.61 29.37
C HIS A 42 -22.40 -52.31 27.99
N GLN A 43 -21.18 -52.45 27.45
CA GLN A 43 -20.75 -53.56 26.56
C GLN A 43 -20.80 -54.89 27.37
N PRO A 44 -20.58 -56.13 26.82
CA PRO A 44 -19.87 -56.49 25.58
C PRO A 44 -20.33 -57.81 24.85
N GLU A 45 -19.56 -58.21 23.82
CA GLU A 45 -19.32 -59.58 23.29
C GLU A 45 -20.49 -60.35 22.62
N GLY A 46 -20.34 -61.10 21.52
CA GLY A 46 -19.19 -61.52 20.72
C GLY A 46 -19.58 -62.40 19.52
N ASN A 47 -18.62 -62.59 18.61
CA ASN A 47 -18.38 -63.67 17.62
C ASN A 47 -19.54 -64.48 17.01
N SER A 48 -19.67 -64.50 15.67
CA SER A 48 -19.01 -65.47 14.75
C SER A 48 -19.70 -65.57 13.36
N SER A 49 -18.84 -65.68 12.33
CA SER A 49 -18.99 -66.33 11.00
C SER A 49 -20.34 -66.37 10.26
N GLU A 50 -20.39 -65.82 9.04
CA GLU A 50 -20.46 -66.58 7.77
C GLU A 50 -20.43 -65.65 6.55
N ALA A 51 -20.01 -66.20 5.41
CA ALA A 51 -19.66 -65.50 4.18
C ALA A 51 -20.85 -65.30 3.22
N GLY A 52 -20.77 -64.25 2.40
CA GLY A 52 -21.49 -64.12 1.13
C GLY A 52 -22.57 -63.04 1.11
N ASP A 53 -22.26 -61.85 0.60
CA ASP A 53 -22.83 -61.34 -0.64
C ASP A 53 -22.38 -59.91 -0.94
N ASP A 54 -22.23 -59.67 -2.24
CA ASP A 54 -21.79 -58.44 -2.90
C ASP A 54 -22.78 -57.28 -2.63
N GLN A 55 -22.39 -56.32 -1.79
CA GLN A 55 -23.03 -55.01 -1.70
C GLN A 55 -21.96 -53.91 -1.59
N SER A 56 -21.79 -53.19 -2.69
CA SER A 56 -21.04 -51.95 -2.78
C SER A 56 -21.46 -50.97 -1.68
N LEU A 57 -20.57 -50.73 -0.72
CA LEU A 57 -20.69 -49.62 0.22
C LEU A 57 -20.73 -48.29 -0.55
N PRO A 58 -21.51 -47.29 -0.10
CA PRO A 58 -21.44 -45.97 -0.67
C PRO A 58 -20.03 -45.42 -0.45
N VAL A 59 -19.37 -45.06 -1.54
CA VAL A 59 -18.15 -44.23 -1.52
C VAL A 59 -18.45 -43.03 -0.61
N PRO A 60 -17.64 -42.79 0.45
CA PRO A 60 -17.82 -41.60 1.26
C PRO A 60 -17.75 -40.39 0.33
N LYS A 61 -18.81 -39.57 0.30
CA LYS A 61 -18.72 -38.27 -0.38
C LYS A 61 -17.47 -37.58 0.18
N PRO A 62 -16.52 -37.15 -0.67
CA PRO A 62 -15.42 -36.33 -0.18
C PRO A 62 -16.05 -35.12 0.52
N PRO A 63 -15.51 -34.68 1.66
CA PRO A 63 -16.03 -33.50 2.34
C PRO A 63 -16.08 -32.38 1.30
N THR A 64 -17.24 -31.73 1.17
CA THR A 64 -17.40 -30.51 0.38
C THR A 64 -16.46 -29.48 0.96
N THR A 65 -15.23 -29.44 0.43
CA THR A 65 -14.28 -28.38 0.68
C THR A 65 -14.85 -27.13 0.03
N HIS A 66 -15.62 -26.38 0.82
CA HIS A 66 -15.97 -25.02 0.47
C HIS A 66 -14.65 -24.25 0.33
N TYR A 67 -14.28 -23.91 -0.90
CA TYR A 67 -13.20 -22.96 -1.17
C TYR A 67 -13.70 -21.56 -0.85
N ASP A 68 -14.06 -21.30 0.41
CA ASP A 68 -14.54 -19.98 0.83
C ASP A 68 -13.33 -19.02 0.77
N ALA A 69 -13.19 -18.34 -0.36
CA ALA A 69 -12.30 -17.20 -0.50
C ALA A 69 -13.03 -16.02 0.16
N SER A 70 -12.64 -15.73 1.39
CA SER A 70 -13.19 -14.63 2.19
C SER A 70 -12.08 -13.57 2.38
N PRO A 71 -12.46 -12.30 2.56
CA PRO A 71 -11.59 -11.16 2.26
C PRO A 71 -10.32 -11.17 3.11
N VAL A 72 -9.16 -10.86 2.51
CA VAL A 72 -7.89 -10.63 3.23
C VAL A 72 -7.96 -9.41 4.18
N GLY A 73 -9.14 -8.91 4.55
CA GLY A 73 -9.34 -8.03 5.69
C GLY A 73 -10.17 -6.79 5.39
N ARG A 74 -11.07 -6.46 6.32
CA ARG A 74 -12.02 -5.31 6.26
C ARG A 74 -11.46 -3.89 6.11
N LYS A 75 -10.13 -3.72 6.11
CA LYS A 75 -9.50 -2.39 6.11
C LYS A 75 -8.72 -2.11 4.81
N SER A 76 -9.14 -2.68 3.68
CA SER A 76 -8.49 -2.41 2.37
C SER A 76 -8.79 -1.02 1.77
N LEU A 77 -9.29 -0.07 2.57
CA LEU A 77 -9.10 1.35 2.30
C LEU A 77 -8.28 1.97 3.45
N HIS A 78 -6.97 1.92 3.27
CA HIS A 78 -5.96 2.80 3.86
C HIS A 78 -5.86 2.81 5.39
N ASP A 79 -5.11 1.83 5.92
CA ASP A 79 -4.28 1.97 7.12
C ASP A 79 -2.97 1.22 6.83
N SER A 80 -2.15 1.71 5.89
CA SER A 80 -0.72 1.36 5.96
C SER A 80 -0.15 1.96 7.24
N LEU A 81 0.92 1.43 7.82
CA LEU A 81 1.66 2.20 8.85
C LEU A 81 2.21 3.54 8.30
N ALA A 82 2.37 3.67 6.97
CA ALA A 82 2.53 4.96 6.29
C ALA A 82 1.24 5.84 6.30
N GLY A 83 0.08 5.21 6.38
CA GLY A 83 -1.25 5.79 6.54
C GLY A 83 -1.64 6.08 8.01
N ALA A 84 -1.00 5.49 9.02
CA ALA A 84 -1.14 5.98 10.41
C ALA A 84 -0.68 7.45 10.55
N PHE A 85 0.05 7.94 9.56
CA PHE A 85 0.48 9.32 9.43
C PHE A 85 -0.28 10.13 8.37
N ALA A 86 -1.09 9.51 7.50
CA ALA A 86 -2.00 10.22 6.62
C ALA A 86 -3.40 10.11 7.23
N SER A 87 -3.97 11.21 7.70
CA SER A 87 -5.35 11.27 8.18
C SER A 87 -6.35 10.94 7.06
N GLU A 88 -6.42 9.68 6.64
CA GLU A 88 -7.34 9.24 5.61
C GLU A 88 -8.60 8.73 6.29
N ARG A 89 -9.57 9.63 6.43
CA ARG A 89 -10.93 9.22 6.05
C ARG A 89 -10.84 8.76 4.59
N THR A 90 -11.33 7.54 4.33
CA THR A 90 -11.50 6.92 3.02
C THR A 90 -11.48 7.93 1.86
N PRO A 91 -10.47 7.91 0.97
CA PRO A 91 -10.44 8.80 -0.18
C PRO A 91 -11.73 8.66 -0.99
N ASN A 92 -12.26 9.78 -1.50
CA ASN A 92 -13.39 9.76 -2.44
C ASN A 92 -13.01 8.81 -3.60
N VAL A 93 -13.93 7.93 -4.00
CA VAL A 93 -13.72 6.90 -5.04
C VAL A 93 -13.12 7.51 -6.30
N ASP A 94 -13.56 8.71 -6.70
CA ASP A 94 -13.05 9.41 -7.89
C ASP A 94 -11.57 9.83 -7.79
N LYS A 95 -11.10 10.11 -6.57
CA LYS A 95 -9.67 10.37 -6.34
C LYS A 95 -8.87 9.09 -6.51
N LYS A 96 -9.30 7.99 -5.88
CA LYS A 96 -8.63 6.68 -6.02
C LYS A 96 -8.58 6.23 -7.48
N ARG A 97 -9.67 6.44 -8.23
CA ARG A 97 -9.73 6.19 -9.67
C ARG A 97 -8.68 7.01 -10.43
N ARG A 98 -8.50 8.29 -10.11
CA ARG A 98 -7.46 9.15 -10.71
C ARG A 98 -6.05 8.65 -10.39
N ASP A 99 -5.76 8.41 -9.12
CA ASP A 99 -4.42 8.04 -8.65
C ASP A 99 -3.99 6.68 -9.24
N ILE A 100 -4.90 5.71 -9.27
CA ILE A 100 -4.62 4.41 -9.90
C ILE A 100 -4.38 4.57 -11.40
N ARG A 101 -5.18 5.37 -12.12
CA ARG A 101 -4.95 5.63 -13.55
C ARG A 101 -3.57 6.22 -13.80
N LEU A 102 -3.15 7.19 -13.00
CA LEU A 102 -1.82 7.79 -13.12
C LEU A 102 -0.73 6.74 -12.93
N SER A 103 -0.83 5.90 -11.89
CA SER A 103 0.13 4.81 -11.62
C SER A 103 0.20 3.72 -12.71
N MET A 104 -0.86 3.61 -13.53
CA MET A 104 -1.02 2.62 -14.60
C MET A 104 -0.77 3.19 -16.00
N THR A 105 -0.48 4.49 -16.13
CA THR A 105 -0.25 5.15 -17.42
C THR A 105 0.85 4.42 -18.20
N GLY A 106 0.59 4.09 -19.46
CA GLY A 106 1.56 3.44 -20.33
C GLY A 106 1.83 1.96 -20.01
N LYS A 107 1.09 1.36 -19.06
CA LYS A 107 1.22 -0.05 -18.68
C LYS A 107 0.14 -0.94 -19.30
N THR A 108 -0.56 -0.42 -20.31
CA THR A 108 -1.61 -1.12 -21.07
C THR A 108 -1.02 -1.65 -22.38
N ILE A 109 -1.23 -2.94 -22.67
CA ILE A 109 -0.83 -3.57 -23.93
C ILE A 109 -2.06 -4.19 -24.61
N LEU A 110 -2.27 -3.85 -25.89
CA LEU A 110 -3.29 -4.50 -26.73
C LEU A 110 -2.71 -5.74 -27.42
N ILE A 111 -3.47 -6.84 -27.40
CA ILE A 111 -3.15 -8.09 -28.10
C ILE A 111 -4.38 -8.64 -28.85
N SER A 112 -4.18 -9.58 -29.78
CA SER A 112 -5.31 -10.24 -30.44
C SER A 112 -6.05 -11.17 -29.47
N LEU A 113 -7.34 -11.43 -29.75
CA LEU A 113 -8.10 -12.42 -28.97
C LEU A 113 -7.45 -13.81 -29.03
N GLU A 114 -7.00 -14.23 -30.22
CA GLU A 114 -6.34 -15.52 -30.41
C GLU A 114 -5.08 -15.64 -29.55
N GLU A 115 -4.24 -14.61 -29.54
CA GLU A 115 -3.04 -14.57 -28.70
C GLU A 115 -3.38 -14.62 -27.22
N PHE A 116 -4.40 -13.87 -26.78
CA PHE A 116 -4.87 -13.90 -25.40
C PHE A 116 -5.35 -15.29 -24.99
N MET A 117 -6.17 -15.93 -25.83
CA MET A 117 -6.70 -17.27 -25.60
C MET A 117 -5.57 -18.30 -25.53
N ASN A 118 -4.64 -18.29 -26.48
CA ASN A 118 -3.53 -19.23 -26.55
C ASN A 118 -2.57 -19.10 -25.35
N ARG A 119 -2.33 -17.87 -24.86
CA ARG A 119 -1.40 -17.64 -23.75
C ARG A 119 -2.01 -17.87 -22.37
N PHE A 120 -3.27 -17.47 -22.17
CA PHE A 120 -3.82 -17.30 -20.82
C PHE A 120 -5.04 -18.16 -20.51
N ILE A 121 -5.72 -18.67 -21.54
CA ILE A 121 -6.98 -19.41 -21.41
C ILE A 121 -6.78 -20.78 -22.07
N PRO A 122 -6.06 -21.70 -21.38
CA PRO A 122 -5.66 -22.97 -21.96
C PRO A 122 -6.87 -23.85 -22.27
N ALA A 123 -6.77 -24.65 -23.32
CA ALA A 123 -7.75 -25.69 -23.58
C ALA A 123 -7.66 -26.75 -22.45
N PRO A 124 -8.80 -27.20 -21.90
CA PRO A 124 -8.83 -28.25 -20.88
C PRO A 124 -8.26 -29.56 -21.42
N PRO A 125 -7.35 -30.22 -20.68
CA PRO A 125 -6.71 -31.44 -21.15
C PRO A 125 -7.72 -32.58 -21.25
N GLY A 126 -7.77 -33.24 -22.42
CA GLY A 126 -8.62 -34.41 -22.64
C GLY A 126 -10.09 -34.11 -22.94
N GLU A 127 -10.51 -32.84 -22.98
CA GLU A 127 -11.85 -32.44 -23.42
C GLU A 127 -11.81 -31.82 -24.81
N THR A 128 -12.77 -32.21 -25.67
CA THR A 128 -12.93 -31.61 -27.00
C THR A 128 -13.86 -30.42 -26.91
N GLU A 129 -13.45 -29.30 -27.50
CA GLU A 129 -14.27 -28.10 -27.56
C GLU A 129 -15.54 -28.31 -28.40
N PRO A 130 -16.73 -28.03 -27.85
CA PRO A 130 -17.99 -28.17 -28.59
C PRO A 130 -18.22 -26.95 -29.50
N VAL A 131 -17.43 -26.82 -30.57
CA VAL A 131 -17.41 -25.66 -31.47
C VAL A 131 -18.80 -25.32 -32.02
N GLU A 132 -19.60 -26.32 -32.39
CA GLU A 132 -20.96 -26.08 -32.88
C GLU A 132 -21.91 -25.59 -31.78
N ALA A 133 -21.73 -26.03 -30.53
CA ALA A 133 -22.48 -25.50 -29.40
C ALA A 133 -22.07 -24.04 -29.10
N PHE A 134 -20.79 -23.69 -29.26
CA PHE A 134 -20.32 -22.32 -29.10
C PHE A 134 -21.00 -21.35 -30.07
N LYS A 135 -21.14 -21.75 -31.34
CA LYS A 135 -21.83 -20.95 -32.37
C LYS A 135 -23.34 -20.82 -32.13
N ALA A 136 -23.92 -21.79 -31.43
CA ALA A 136 -25.36 -21.84 -31.15
C ALA A 136 -25.77 -21.01 -29.92
N VAL A 137 -24.83 -20.44 -29.16
CA VAL A 137 -25.16 -19.58 -28.01
C VAL A 137 -25.78 -18.28 -28.50
N ASP A 138 -27.02 -18.01 -28.08
CA ASP A 138 -27.70 -16.76 -28.42
C ASP A 138 -27.28 -15.63 -27.48
N PHE A 139 -26.36 -14.78 -27.95
CA PHE A 139 -26.02 -13.51 -27.33
C PHE A 139 -26.75 -12.31 -27.94
N THR A 140 -27.52 -12.50 -29.01
CA THR A 140 -28.24 -11.42 -29.69
C THR A 140 -29.43 -10.91 -28.88
N GLY A 141 -29.94 -11.73 -27.96
CA GLY A 141 -31.00 -11.37 -27.02
C GLY A 141 -30.59 -10.44 -25.87
N ILE A 142 -29.33 -10.00 -25.78
CA ILE A 142 -28.86 -9.07 -24.74
C ILE A 142 -29.15 -7.62 -25.17
N PRO A 143 -30.00 -6.86 -24.43
CA PRO A 143 -30.32 -5.47 -24.77
C PRO A 143 -29.10 -4.55 -24.77
N GLN A 144 -29.14 -3.46 -25.54
CA GLN A 144 -28.02 -2.52 -25.66
C GLN A 144 -28.41 -1.06 -25.38
N ASP A 145 -29.68 -0.80 -25.06
CA ASP A 145 -30.18 0.56 -24.88
C ASP A 145 -30.03 1.06 -23.44
N ILE A 146 -30.20 0.16 -22.47
CA ILE A 146 -30.17 0.46 -21.03
C ILE A 146 -29.24 -0.52 -20.32
N GLU A 147 -28.24 0.00 -19.60
CA GLU A 147 -27.19 -0.80 -18.95
C GLU A 147 -27.76 -1.83 -17.96
N SER A 148 -28.76 -1.44 -17.17
CA SER A 148 -29.41 -2.34 -16.20
C SER A 148 -30.11 -3.53 -16.82
N ASP A 149 -30.57 -3.38 -18.05
CA ASP A 149 -31.37 -4.39 -18.75
C ASP A 149 -30.47 -5.46 -19.40
N MET A 150 -29.15 -5.21 -19.45
CA MET A 150 -28.16 -6.17 -19.93
C MET A 150 -27.98 -7.34 -18.97
N TYR A 151 -28.04 -7.09 -17.66
CA TYR A 151 -27.50 -8.01 -16.66
C TYR A 151 -28.26 -9.34 -16.58
N GLY A 152 -29.59 -9.29 -16.55
CA GLY A 152 -30.44 -10.50 -16.46
C GLY A 152 -30.25 -11.43 -17.66
N PRO A 153 -30.43 -10.94 -18.91
CA PRO A 153 -30.15 -11.71 -20.13
C PRO A 153 -28.72 -12.24 -20.21
N LEU A 154 -27.71 -11.45 -19.82
CA LEU A 154 -26.31 -11.89 -19.79
C LEU A 154 -26.09 -13.06 -18.81
N VAL A 155 -26.62 -12.94 -17.59
CA VAL A 155 -26.58 -14.00 -16.58
C VAL A 155 -27.27 -15.26 -17.10
N ALA A 156 -28.45 -15.12 -17.73
CA ALA A 156 -29.17 -16.25 -18.29
C ALA A 156 -28.40 -16.94 -19.43
N ALA A 157 -27.79 -16.17 -20.33
CA ALA A 157 -26.96 -16.69 -21.41
C ALA A 157 -25.74 -17.46 -20.88
N PHE A 158 -25.12 -16.98 -19.79
CA PHE A 158 -23.94 -17.61 -19.19
C PHE A 158 -24.28 -18.83 -18.31
N ASN A 159 -25.46 -18.85 -17.67
CA ASN A 159 -25.85 -19.87 -16.71
C ASN A 159 -26.31 -21.18 -17.37
N GLN A 160 -25.45 -21.73 -18.24
CA GLN A 160 -25.65 -23.03 -18.89
C GLN A 160 -24.63 -24.02 -18.32
N GLU A 161 -25.09 -25.18 -17.84
CA GLU A 161 -24.24 -26.15 -17.13
C GLU A 161 -23.07 -26.67 -17.99
N TRP A 162 -23.28 -26.86 -19.30
CA TRP A 162 -22.22 -27.28 -20.22
C TRP A 162 -21.16 -26.19 -20.45
N LEU A 163 -21.56 -24.90 -20.35
CA LEU A 163 -20.71 -23.73 -20.53
C LEU A 163 -19.92 -23.44 -19.24
N LEU A 164 -20.61 -23.38 -18.11
CA LEU A 164 -20.06 -23.12 -16.77
C LEU A 164 -20.49 -24.23 -15.80
N PRO A 165 -19.77 -25.36 -15.76
CA PRO A 165 -20.15 -26.50 -14.92
C PRO A 165 -20.02 -26.21 -13.43
N HIS A 166 -18.98 -25.49 -13.02
CA HIS A 166 -18.64 -25.26 -11.61
C HIS A 166 -18.90 -23.84 -11.12
N ASP A 167 -19.18 -22.92 -12.05
CA ASP A 167 -19.40 -21.51 -11.77
C ASP A 167 -20.86 -21.12 -11.97
N ILE A 168 -21.28 -20.05 -11.30
CA ILE A 168 -22.57 -19.41 -11.47
C ILE A 168 -22.35 -17.91 -11.74
N PRO A 169 -22.94 -17.35 -12.81
CA PRO A 169 -22.97 -15.92 -13.02
C PRO A 169 -23.97 -15.26 -12.07
N VAL A 170 -23.55 -14.17 -11.44
CA VAL A 170 -24.40 -13.37 -10.54
C VAL A 170 -24.32 -11.92 -10.98
N SER A 171 -25.48 -11.28 -11.12
CA SER A 171 -25.58 -9.82 -11.25
C SER A 171 -25.76 -9.21 -9.86
N ALA A 172 -24.97 -8.19 -9.53
CA ALA A 172 -25.04 -7.51 -8.23
C ALA A 172 -25.10 -5.97 -8.33
N PRO A 173 -25.96 -5.39 -9.19
CA PRO A 173 -25.93 -3.96 -9.51
C PRO A 173 -26.52 -3.06 -8.42
N HIS A 174 -27.10 -3.61 -7.35
CA HIS A 174 -27.86 -2.82 -6.35
C HIS A 174 -27.27 -2.85 -4.93
N LYS A 175 -26.45 -3.85 -4.58
CA LYS A 175 -25.82 -3.97 -3.25
C LYS A 175 -24.31 -4.18 -3.38
N GLY A 176 -23.54 -3.23 -2.88
CA GLY A 176 -22.09 -3.34 -2.75
C GLY A 176 -21.70 -4.35 -1.67
N ASP A 177 -20.42 -4.70 -1.63
CA ASP A 177 -19.87 -5.62 -0.64
C ASP A 177 -19.82 -4.95 0.75
N GLY A 178 -20.69 -5.38 1.66
CA GLY A 178 -20.76 -4.88 3.04
C GLY A 178 -19.49 -5.18 3.86
N THR A 179 -18.58 -6.03 3.36
CA THR A 179 -17.27 -6.30 3.97
C THR A 179 -16.20 -5.32 3.49
N VAL A 180 -16.44 -4.53 2.44
CA VAL A 180 -15.46 -3.55 1.93
C VAL A 180 -15.90 -2.13 2.25
N ALA A 181 -14.99 -1.33 2.82
CA ALA A 181 -15.29 0.04 3.25
C ALA A 181 -15.81 0.98 2.13
N SER A 182 -15.42 0.73 0.87
CA SER A 182 -15.87 1.54 -0.26
C SER A 182 -17.31 1.27 -0.71
N ASN A 183 -17.90 0.15 -0.30
CA ASN A 183 -19.22 -0.33 -0.76
C ASN A 183 -19.37 -0.29 -2.30
N GLN A 184 -18.25 -0.39 -3.03
CA GLN A 184 -18.25 -0.44 -4.48
C GLN A 184 -18.91 -1.74 -4.94
N LYS A 185 -19.67 -1.61 -6.01
CA LYS A 185 -20.42 -2.68 -6.67
C LYS A 185 -19.89 -2.87 -8.08
N ILE A 186 -19.99 -4.09 -8.57
CA ILE A 186 -19.73 -4.44 -9.96
C ILE A 186 -21.03 -4.94 -10.60
N ASP A 187 -21.16 -4.76 -11.91
CA ASP A 187 -22.37 -5.13 -12.65
C ASP A 187 -22.66 -6.64 -12.54
N GLY A 188 -21.63 -7.47 -12.70
CA GLY A 188 -21.71 -8.90 -12.50
C GLY A 188 -20.37 -9.57 -12.20
N GLY A 189 -20.43 -10.87 -11.96
CA GLY A 189 -19.24 -11.70 -11.80
C GLY A 189 -19.55 -13.19 -11.90
N LEU A 190 -18.51 -13.97 -12.17
CA LEU A 190 -18.57 -15.43 -11.99
C LEU A 190 -18.06 -15.79 -10.60
N TYR A 191 -18.77 -16.73 -9.97
CA TYR A 191 -18.45 -17.27 -8.66
C TYR A 191 -18.52 -18.79 -8.72
N LEU A 192 -17.72 -19.48 -7.92
CA LEU A 192 -17.91 -20.92 -7.71
C LEU A 192 -19.32 -21.16 -7.12
N ARG A 193 -20.05 -22.17 -7.62
CA ARG A 193 -21.46 -22.44 -7.22
C ARG A 193 -21.69 -22.46 -5.71
N GLY A 194 -20.75 -22.99 -4.93
CA GLY A 194 -20.84 -23.07 -3.46
C GLY A 194 -20.53 -21.77 -2.70
N ASN A 195 -20.02 -20.75 -3.39
CA ASN A 195 -19.52 -19.49 -2.79
C ASN A 195 -20.19 -18.24 -3.39
N ALA A 196 -21.22 -18.43 -4.21
CA ALA A 196 -21.90 -17.35 -4.89
C ALA A 196 -22.72 -16.53 -3.90
N PRO A 197 -22.61 -15.19 -3.93
CA PRO A 197 -23.46 -14.33 -3.12
C PRO A 197 -24.90 -14.38 -3.63
N GLN A 198 -25.87 -14.16 -2.75
CA GLN A 198 -27.29 -14.16 -3.14
C GLN A 198 -27.69 -12.90 -3.90
N ASP A 199 -27.30 -11.71 -3.42
CA ASP A 199 -27.81 -10.44 -3.95
C ASP A 199 -26.82 -9.26 -3.84
N SER A 200 -25.53 -9.54 -3.60
CA SER A 200 -24.49 -8.53 -3.38
C SER A 200 -23.17 -8.89 -4.05
N THR A 201 -22.31 -7.89 -4.25
CA THR A 201 -20.93 -8.13 -4.71
C THR A 201 -20.13 -8.81 -3.60
N SER A 202 -19.36 -9.85 -3.93
CA SER A 202 -18.41 -10.48 -3.01
C SER A 202 -17.00 -10.42 -3.60
N TRP A 203 -16.21 -9.42 -3.21
CA TRP A 203 -14.85 -9.23 -3.77
C TRP A 203 -13.91 -10.37 -3.39
N SER A 204 -14.21 -11.09 -2.32
CA SER A 204 -13.37 -12.18 -1.86
C SER A 204 -13.58 -13.49 -2.61
N SER A 205 -14.76 -13.72 -3.17
CA SER A 205 -15.09 -14.98 -3.87
C SER A 205 -15.28 -14.84 -5.38
N ILE A 206 -15.20 -13.63 -5.93
CA ILE A 206 -15.32 -13.39 -7.37
C ILE A 206 -14.11 -14.00 -8.12
N GLU A 207 -14.40 -14.78 -9.15
CA GLU A 207 -13.40 -15.45 -10.01
C GLU A 207 -13.20 -14.71 -11.34
N LEU A 208 -14.27 -14.15 -11.92
CA LEU A 208 -14.22 -13.29 -13.10
C LEU A 208 -15.06 -12.04 -12.85
N SER A 209 -14.45 -10.87 -12.97
CA SER A 209 -15.17 -9.59 -12.90
C SER A 209 -15.86 -9.30 -14.23
N ILE A 210 -17.14 -8.89 -14.22
CA ILE A 210 -17.89 -8.56 -15.44
C ILE A 210 -18.43 -7.13 -15.32
N GLU A 211 -18.00 -6.24 -16.22
CA GLU A 211 -18.51 -4.87 -16.29
C GLU A 211 -19.23 -4.66 -17.63
N CYS A 212 -20.41 -4.06 -17.59
CA CYS A 212 -21.23 -3.80 -18.77
C CYS A 212 -21.34 -2.30 -19.02
N LYS A 213 -21.28 -1.91 -20.29
CA LYS A 213 -21.55 -0.55 -20.77
C LYS A 213 -22.31 -0.67 -22.08
N ILE A 214 -23.18 0.29 -22.37
CA ILE A 214 -24.07 0.24 -23.55
C ILE A 214 -23.38 0.67 -24.85
N ASP A 215 -22.35 1.53 -24.79
CA ASP A 215 -21.70 2.11 -25.97
C ASP A 215 -20.29 1.54 -26.20
N ALA A 216 -20.12 0.88 -27.35
CA ALA A 216 -18.88 0.25 -27.80
C ALA A 216 -17.69 1.19 -28.07
N THR A 217 -17.87 2.51 -27.97
CA THR A 217 -16.84 3.51 -28.26
C THR A 217 -16.74 4.59 -27.18
N LYS A 218 -17.86 5.22 -26.80
CA LYS A 218 -17.89 6.34 -25.83
C LYS A 218 -17.58 5.89 -24.40
N GLN A 219 -17.80 4.61 -24.11
CA GLN A 219 -17.58 4.00 -22.80
C GLN A 219 -16.47 2.94 -22.83
N ASP A 220 -15.87 2.65 -23.98
CA ASP A 220 -14.72 1.74 -24.09
C ASP A 220 -13.48 2.41 -23.45
N PRO A 221 -12.89 1.85 -22.38
CA PRO A 221 -11.71 2.45 -21.74
C PRO A 221 -10.44 2.38 -22.59
N PHE A 222 -10.45 1.58 -23.67
CA PHE A 222 -9.30 1.32 -24.53
C PHE A 222 -9.56 1.68 -25.99
N ASP A 223 -8.50 1.98 -26.74
CA ASP A 223 -8.60 2.42 -28.14
C ASP A 223 -7.76 1.52 -29.06
N ASP A 224 -8.43 0.85 -30.00
CA ASP A 224 -7.79 -0.05 -30.96
C ASP A 224 -7.13 0.68 -32.13
N LYS A 225 -7.43 1.96 -32.33
CA LYS A 225 -7.02 2.71 -33.53
C LYS A 225 -5.78 3.58 -33.31
N THR A 226 -5.41 3.82 -32.07
CA THR A 226 -4.29 4.70 -31.71
C THR A 226 -3.07 3.91 -31.26
N LYS A 227 -1.88 4.50 -31.41
CA LYS A 227 -0.64 3.92 -30.87
C LYS A 227 -0.68 3.77 -29.36
N ASN A 228 -1.36 4.69 -28.66
CA ASN A 228 -1.62 4.57 -27.24
C ASN A 228 -2.96 3.85 -27.02
N PRO A 229 -2.98 2.66 -26.40
CA PRO A 229 -4.22 1.93 -26.15
C PRO A 229 -5.10 2.56 -25.08
N GLU A 230 -4.58 3.54 -24.32
CA GLU A 230 -5.30 4.21 -23.26
C GLU A 230 -6.11 5.41 -23.80
N ALA A 231 -7.43 5.29 -23.76
CA ALA A 231 -8.32 6.35 -24.21
C ALA A 231 -8.13 7.67 -23.42
N SER A 232 -8.18 8.80 -24.15
CA SER A 232 -7.95 10.14 -23.59
C SER A 232 -9.21 10.88 -23.15
N ALA A 233 -10.39 10.50 -23.67
CA ALA A 233 -11.68 11.12 -23.36
C ALA A 233 -12.06 10.92 -21.89
N ILE A 234 -12.71 11.92 -21.27
CA ILE A 234 -13.03 11.94 -19.84
C ILE A 234 -13.90 10.73 -19.44
N THR A 235 -14.98 10.47 -20.17
CA THR A 235 -15.88 9.35 -19.89
C THR A 235 -15.16 7.99 -19.95
N ARG A 236 -14.27 7.81 -20.95
CA ARG A 236 -13.47 6.59 -21.12
C ARG A 236 -12.42 6.43 -20.02
N LYS A 237 -11.81 7.53 -19.57
CA LYS A 237 -10.92 7.56 -18.39
C LYS A 237 -11.67 7.16 -17.12
N ASP A 238 -12.92 7.59 -16.96
CA ASP A 238 -13.69 7.25 -15.76
C ASP A 238 -14.04 5.77 -15.70
N VAL A 239 -14.47 5.18 -16.82
CA VAL A 239 -14.64 3.72 -16.93
C VAL A 239 -13.31 2.99 -16.66
N ARG A 240 -12.20 3.47 -17.23
CA ARG A 240 -10.87 2.87 -16.97
C ARG A 240 -10.51 2.87 -15.48
N GLY A 241 -10.74 4.00 -14.81
CA GLY A 241 -10.48 4.11 -13.37
C GLY A 241 -11.38 3.20 -12.54
N GLN A 242 -12.65 3.05 -12.94
CA GLN A 242 -13.60 2.15 -12.30
C GLN A 242 -13.15 0.69 -12.37
N ILE A 243 -12.85 0.17 -13.56
CA ILE A 243 -12.43 -1.24 -13.71
C ILE A 243 -11.08 -1.52 -13.03
N MET A 244 -10.17 -0.54 -13.01
CA MET A 244 -8.91 -0.64 -12.27
C MET A 244 -9.14 -0.70 -10.75
N CYS A 245 -10.10 0.07 -10.22
CA CYS A 245 -10.49 -0.02 -8.82
C CYS A 245 -11.03 -1.41 -8.46
N TYR A 246 -11.81 -2.04 -9.34
CA TYR A 246 -12.30 -3.41 -9.13
C TYR A 246 -11.17 -4.42 -9.08
N ALA A 247 -10.19 -4.32 -9.98
CA ALA A 247 -9.01 -5.16 -9.93
C ALA A 247 -8.22 -4.99 -8.62
N VAL A 248 -8.07 -3.75 -8.12
CA VAL A 248 -7.47 -3.49 -6.79
C VAL A 248 -8.28 -4.15 -5.69
N LEU A 249 -9.61 -4.09 -5.71
CA LEU A 249 -10.44 -4.75 -4.70
C LEU A 249 -10.26 -6.27 -4.71
N VAL A 250 -10.15 -6.89 -5.88
CA VAL A 250 -9.85 -8.33 -5.95
C VAL A 250 -8.47 -8.63 -5.37
N PHE A 251 -7.43 -7.90 -5.78
CA PHE A 251 -6.09 -8.05 -5.22
C PHE A 251 -6.01 -7.72 -3.73
N ASP A 252 -6.87 -6.87 -3.20
CA ASP A 252 -6.89 -6.53 -1.77
C ASP A 252 -7.57 -7.63 -0.93
N ASN A 253 -8.52 -8.35 -1.53
CA ASN A 253 -9.36 -9.32 -0.82
C ASN A 253 -8.98 -10.77 -1.10
N GLN A 254 -8.09 -11.03 -2.05
CA GLN A 254 -7.66 -12.37 -2.45
C GLN A 254 -6.13 -12.45 -2.66
N HIS A 255 -5.55 -13.62 -2.36
CA HIS A 255 -4.15 -13.91 -2.71
C HIS A 255 -4.07 -14.29 -4.20
N ARG A 256 -3.84 -13.29 -5.06
CA ARG A 256 -3.81 -13.43 -6.53
C ARG A 256 -2.44 -13.06 -7.12
N VAL A 257 -2.02 -13.82 -8.14
CA VAL A 257 -0.90 -13.51 -9.04
C VAL A 257 -1.33 -12.71 -10.26
N HIS A 258 -2.57 -12.94 -10.73
CA HIS A 258 -3.24 -12.16 -11.78
C HIS A 258 -4.76 -12.27 -11.61
N HIS A 259 -5.51 -11.42 -12.31
CA HIS A 259 -6.97 -11.45 -12.32
C HIS A 259 -7.53 -11.18 -13.71
N PHE A 260 -8.72 -11.69 -14.01
CA PHE A 260 -9.40 -11.50 -15.29
C PHE A 260 -10.63 -10.59 -15.16
N THR A 261 -10.89 -9.79 -16.19
CA THR A 261 -12.12 -9.00 -16.31
C THR A 261 -12.69 -9.15 -17.72
N LEU A 262 -14.00 -9.38 -17.80
CA LEU A 262 -14.77 -9.34 -19.03
C LEU A 262 -15.48 -7.99 -19.11
N LEU A 263 -15.22 -7.23 -20.17
CA LEU A 263 -15.93 -6.00 -20.47
C LEU A 263 -16.94 -6.26 -21.57
N ILE A 264 -18.21 -6.00 -21.31
CA ILE A 264 -19.29 -5.98 -22.31
C ILE A 264 -19.57 -4.51 -22.66
N LEU A 265 -19.50 -4.16 -23.95
CA LEU A 265 -19.59 -2.81 -24.49
C LEU A 265 -20.60 -2.79 -25.64
N GLY A 266 -21.90 -2.73 -25.33
CA GLY A 266 -22.97 -2.94 -26.30
C GLY A 266 -22.88 -4.33 -26.92
N ALA A 267 -22.77 -4.42 -28.25
CA ALA A 267 -22.53 -5.66 -29.00
C ALA A 267 -21.07 -6.17 -28.96
N MET A 268 -20.14 -5.40 -28.38
CA MET A 268 -18.72 -5.72 -28.38
C MET A 268 -18.26 -6.23 -27.01
N ALA A 269 -17.19 -7.03 -26.99
CA ALA A 269 -16.55 -7.48 -25.75
C ALA A 269 -15.04 -7.29 -25.79
N ARG A 270 -14.43 -7.16 -24.61
CA ARG A 270 -12.97 -7.25 -24.39
C ARG A 270 -12.66 -8.18 -23.22
N LEU A 271 -11.58 -8.94 -23.35
CA LEU A 271 -10.97 -9.66 -22.25
C LEU A 271 -9.79 -8.85 -21.71
N VAL A 272 -9.68 -8.80 -20.40
CA VAL A 272 -8.63 -8.05 -19.69
C VAL A 272 -7.95 -8.98 -18.70
N ARG A 273 -6.62 -8.99 -18.68
CA ARG A 273 -5.80 -9.66 -17.68
C ARG A 273 -4.95 -8.64 -16.94
N TRP A 274 -5.09 -8.59 -15.63
CA TRP A 274 -4.32 -7.74 -14.72
C TRP A 274 -3.22 -8.55 -14.06
N ASP A 275 -1.99 -8.04 -14.02
CA ASP A 275 -0.97 -8.51 -13.09
C ASP A 275 -0.26 -7.33 -12.42
N ARG A 276 0.71 -7.63 -11.55
CA ARG A 276 1.44 -6.59 -10.80
C ARG A 276 2.39 -5.75 -11.65
N SER A 277 2.54 -6.05 -12.94
CA SER A 277 3.37 -5.27 -13.86
C SER A 277 2.55 -4.34 -14.75
N GLY A 278 1.40 -4.83 -15.25
CA GLY A 278 0.54 -4.06 -16.14
C GLY A 278 -0.78 -4.74 -16.47
N VAL A 279 -1.38 -4.33 -17.59
CA VAL A 279 -2.66 -4.84 -18.07
C VAL A 279 -2.56 -5.26 -19.53
N LEU A 280 -3.02 -6.47 -19.82
CA LEU A 280 -3.18 -7.01 -21.17
C LEU A 280 -4.65 -6.97 -21.55
N VAL A 281 -4.95 -6.43 -22.72
CA VAL A 281 -6.32 -6.21 -23.19
C VAL A 281 -6.44 -6.76 -24.61
N THR A 282 -7.52 -7.48 -24.90
CA THR A 282 -7.79 -7.89 -26.29
C THR A 282 -8.27 -6.71 -27.12
N HIS A 283 -7.98 -6.70 -28.42
CA HIS A 283 -8.82 -5.98 -29.38
C HIS A 283 -10.30 -6.35 -29.18
N LYS A 284 -11.20 -5.39 -29.36
CA LYS A 284 -12.63 -5.67 -29.15
C LYS A 284 -13.18 -6.56 -30.26
N PHE A 285 -14.08 -7.47 -29.91
CA PHE A 285 -14.73 -8.39 -30.85
C PHE A 285 -16.25 -8.36 -30.66
N ASP A 286 -17.00 -8.67 -31.71
CA ASP A 286 -18.46 -8.64 -31.70
C ASP A 286 -18.98 -9.98 -31.21
N TYR A 287 -19.37 -10.07 -29.93
CA TYR A 287 -19.83 -11.32 -29.34
C TYR A 287 -21.25 -11.70 -29.76
N THR A 288 -21.98 -10.79 -30.42
CA THR A 288 -23.33 -11.05 -30.94
C THR A 288 -23.29 -11.63 -32.35
N LYS A 289 -22.27 -11.28 -33.16
CA LYS A 289 -22.05 -11.85 -34.49
C LYS A 289 -21.13 -13.06 -34.51
N GLU A 290 -20.20 -13.12 -33.57
CA GLU A 290 -19.21 -14.20 -33.43
C GLU A 290 -19.33 -14.81 -32.02
N PRO A 291 -20.49 -15.41 -31.67
CA PRO A 291 -20.78 -15.89 -30.32
C PRO A 291 -19.78 -16.93 -29.84
N GLU A 292 -19.17 -17.68 -30.76
CA GLU A 292 -18.19 -18.70 -30.44
C GLU A 292 -16.96 -18.15 -29.72
N LYS A 293 -16.58 -16.88 -29.94
CA LYS A 293 -15.44 -16.24 -29.28
C LYS A 293 -15.65 -16.11 -27.77
N LEU A 294 -16.81 -15.59 -27.37
CA LEU A 294 -17.14 -15.41 -25.95
C LEU A 294 -17.49 -16.75 -25.30
N ALA A 295 -18.23 -17.62 -25.99
CA ALA A 295 -18.58 -18.94 -25.50
C ALA A 295 -17.33 -19.80 -25.25
N GLN A 296 -16.37 -19.81 -26.18
CA GLN A 296 -15.11 -20.53 -26.01
C GLN A 296 -14.31 -20.02 -24.80
N PHE A 297 -14.22 -18.70 -24.61
CA PHE A 297 -13.59 -18.12 -23.42
C PHE A 297 -14.24 -18.62 -22.12
N LEU A 298 -15.57 -18.49 -22.00
CA LEU A 298 -16.30 -18.90 -20.80
C LEU A 298 -16.17 -20.40 -20.54
N TRP A 299 -16.26 -21.22 -21.60
CA TRP A 299 -16.16 -22.67 -21.52
C TRP A 299 -14.79 -23.13 -21.01
N ARG A 300 -13.70 -22.55 -21.53
CA ARG A 300 -12.35 -22.83 -21.05
C ARG A 300 -12.12 -22.28 -19.65
N PHE A 301 -12.56 -21.04 -19.38
CA PHE A 301 -12.44 -20.42 -18.06
C PHE A 301 -13.12 -21.24 -16.97
N GLY A 302 -14.32 -21.77 -17.25
CA GLY A 302 -15.09 -22.66 -16.38
C GLY A 302 -14.37 -23.96 -15.98
N ARG A 303 -13.29 -24.31 -16.69
CA ARG A 303 -12.46 -25.51 -16.46
C ARG A 303 -11.03 -25.19 -16.00
N MET A 304 -10.67 -23.91 -15.91
CA MET A 304 -9.36 -23.51 -15.40
C MET A 304 -9.22 -23.84 -13.91
N THR A 305 -8.06 -24.40 -13.55
CA THR A 305 -7.65 -24.61 -12.16
C THR A 305 -7.52 -23.27 -11.40
N PRO A 306 -7.52 -23.27 -10.05
CA PRO A 306 -7.29 -22.05 -9.27
C PRO A 306 -6.00 -21.31 -9.66
N ALA A 307 -4.90 -22.04 -9.91
CA ALA A 307 -3.62 -21.45 -10.34
C ALA A 307 -3.75 -20.76 -11.70
N GLN A 308 -4.42 -21.38 -12.67
CA GLN A 308 -4.67 -20.79 -14.00
C GLN A 308 -5.56 -19.54 -13.89
N ARG A 309 -6.55 -19.55 -12.99
CA ARG A 309 -7.39 -18.37 -12.66
C ARG A 309 -6.62 -17.29 -11.88
N GLY A 310 -5.36 -17.55 -11.52
CA GLY A 310 -4.47 -16.58 -10.91
C GLY A 310 -4.48 -16.57 -9.39
N HIS A 311 -5.00 -17.61 -8.72
CA HIS A 311 -4.82 -17.79 -7.28
C HIS A 311 -3.37 -18.17 -6.94
N ASP A 312 -2.84 -17.59 -5.88
CA ASP A 312 -1.61 -18.05 -5.26
C ASP A 312 -1.87 -19.33 -4.45
N THR A 313 -1.51 -20.47 -5.02
CA THR A 313 -1.71 -21.80 -4.41
C THR A 313 -0.83 -22.07 -3.18
N THR A 314 0.11 -21.17 -2.86
CA THR A 314 0.95 -21.26 -1.66
C THR A 314 0.34 -20.55 -0.45
N ALA A 315 -0.81 -19.88 -0.64
CA ALA A 315 -1.67 -19.33 0.40
C ALA A 315 -2.90 -20.22 0.58
N VAL A 316 -2.94 -21.01 1.65
CA VAL A 316 -4.00 -21.98 1.91
C VAL A 316 -4.92 -21.45 3.02
N ARG A 317 -6.23 -21.55 2.81
CA ARG A 317 -7.20 -21.08 3.81
C ARG A 317 -7.21 -21.98 5.05
N VAL A 318 -7.20 -21.35 6.23
CA VAL A 318 -7.41 -22.03 7.51
C VAL A 318 -8.90 -21.94 7.86
N LEU A 319 -9.57 -23.10 7.88
CA LEU A 319 -11.01 -23.19 8.10
C LEU A 319 -11.35 -23.31 9.60
N PRO A 320 -12.52 -22.77 10.04
CA PRO A 320 -13.03 -22.98 11.39
C PRO A 320 -13.04 -24.46 11.79
N GLY A 321 -12.60 -24.74 13.01
CA GLY A 321 -12.54 -26.12 13.52
C GLY A 321 -11.34 -26.96 13.07
N SER A 322 -10.46 -26.45 12.20
CA SER A 322 -9.17 -27.09 11.92
C SER A 322 -8.22 -27.04 13.12
N ALA A 323 -7.16 -27.87 13.10
CA ALA A 323 -6.12 -27.83 14.13
C ALA A 323 -5.41 -26.46 14.16
N ASP A 324 -5.08 -25.92 12.98
CA ASP A 324 -4.51 -24.58 12.82
C ASP A 324 -5.40 -23.49 13.39
N PHE A 325 -6.70 -23.54 13.11
CA PHE A 325 -7.66 -22.57 13.65
C PHE A 325 -7.66 -22.58 15.18
N ARG A 326 -7.73 -23.77 15.80
CA ARG A 326 -7.66 -23.90 17.27
C ARG A 326 -6.33 -23.38 17.82
N LEU A 327 -5.21 -23.69 17.17
CA LEU A 327 -3.88 -23.20 17.56
C LEU A 327 -3.83 -21.66 17.52
N MET A 328 -4.28 -21.04 16.44
CA MET A 328 -4.30 -19.58 16.31
C MET A 328 -5.13 -18.92 17.41
N HIS A 329 -6.33 -19.43 17.70
CA HIS A 329 -7.17 -18.88 18.76
C HIS A 329 -6.60 -19.12 20.17
N ALA A 330 -5.98 -20.27 20.43
CA ALA A 330 -5.32 -20.54 21.71
C ALA A 330 -4.11 -19.61 21.93
N ARG A 331 -3.28 -19.44 20.89
CA ARG A 331 -2.14 -18.51 20.88
C ARG A 331 -2.56 -17.06 21.04
N ALA A 332 -3.71 -16.70 20.49
CA ALA A 332 -4.25 -15.34 20.65
C ALA A 332 -4.67 -15.03 22.09
N THR A 333 -5.06 -16.00 22.91
CA THR A 333 -5.52 -15.74 24.30
C THR A 333 -4.52 -16.14 25.38
N THR A 334 -3.40 -16.74 25.01
CA THR A 334 -2.40 -17.26 25.96
C THR A 334 -1.13 -16.40 25.92
N PRO A 335 -0.80 -15.66 26.99
CA PRO A 335 0.46 -14.92 27.09
C PRO A 335 1.67 -15.85 27.00
N LEU A 336 2.68 -15.46 26.20
CA LEU A 336 3.93 -16.19 26.13
C LEU A 336 4.77 -15.88 27.37
N MET A 337 5.34 -16.91 27.99
CA MET A 337 6.18 -16.76 29.17
C MET A 337 7.63 -17.09 28.86
N ASN A 338 8.57 -16.31 29.40
CA ASN A 338 9.98 -16.67 29.40
C ASN A 338 10.28 -17.75 30.44
N ARG A 339 11.55 -18.19 30.50
CA ARG A 339 12.02 -19.23 31.44
C ARG A 339 11.77 -18.90 32.92
N ASN A 340 11.59 -17.63 33.25
CA ASN A 340 11.36 -17.15 34.61
C ASN A 340 9.85 -16.96 34.90
N GLY A 341 8.96 -17.44 34.01
CA GLY A 341 7.50 -17.33 34.15
C GLY A 341 6.94 -15.92 33.91
N ARG A 342 7.73 -15.02 33.32
CA ARG A 342 7.30 -13.64 33.05
C ARG A 342 6.78 -13.51 31.61
N VAL A 343 5.72 -12.72 31.44
CA VAL A 343 5.11 -12.47 30.13
C VAL A 343 6.09 -11.73 29.23
N ILE A 344 6.22 -12.20 27.98
CA ILE A 344 7.03 -11.60 26.92
C ILE A 344 6.19 -11.45 25.65
N ASP A 345 6.61 -10.53 24.76
CA ASP A 345 5.99 -10.28 23.45
C ASP A 345 4.47 -10.05 23.50
N GLU A 346 3.99 -9.47 24.60
CA GLU A 346 2.56 -9.25 24.81
C GLU A 346 1.98 -8.32 23.75
N HIS A 347 2.75 -7.32 23.31
CA HIS A 347 2.37 -6.45 22.20
C HIS A 347 2.14 -7.25 20.91
N ALA A 348 2.99 -8.24 20.63
CA ALA A 348 2.88 -9.09 19.46
C ALA A 348 1.65 -10.01 19.55
N ARG A 349 1.38 -10.58 20.73
CA ARG A 349 0.15 -11.37 20.99
C ARG A 349 -1.10 -10.54 20.76
N VAL A 350 -1.16 -9.33 21.32
CA VAL A 350 -2.31 -8.42 21.15
C VAL A 350 -2.49 -8.04 19.68
N MET A 351 -1.40 -7.73 18.96
CA MET A 351 -1.46 -7.48 17.53
C MET A 351 -1.95 -8.70 16.74
N PHE A 352 -1.55 -9.91 17.13
CA PHE A 352 -2.01 -11.15 16.50
C PHE A 352 -3.50 -11.43 16.81
N GLU A 353 -3.94 -11.28 18.06
CA GLU A 353 -5.33 -11.44 18.49
C GLU A 353 -6.26 -10.52 17.69
N GLN A 354 -5.89 -9.24 17.57
CA GLN A 354 -6.62 -8.26 16.75
C GLN A 354 -6.72 -8.67 15.28
N SER A 355 -5.74 -9.41 14.77
CA SER A 355 -5.74 -9.90 13.39
C SER A 355 -6.73 -11.04 13.14
N LEU A 356 -7.19 -11.73 14.19
CA LEU A 356 -8.14 -12.83 14.08
C LEU A 356 -9.58 -12.37 13.92
N LYS A 357 -9.86 -11.08 14.09
CA LYS A 357 -11.22 -10.53 14.04
C LYS A 357 -11.37 -9.49 12.95
N VAL A 358 -12.58 -9.47 12.43
CA VAL A 358 -13.04 -8.52 11.43
C VAL A 358 -14.41 -7.99 11.84
N THR A 359 -14.50 -6.69 12.05
CA THR A 359 -15.80 -6.05 12.17
C THR A 359 -16.54 -6.19 10.84
N VAL A 360 -17.85 -6.48 10.77
CA VAL A 360 -18.72 -6.52 9.58
C VAL A 360 -19.95 -5.61 9.81
N ARG A 361 -20.53 -5.01 8.76
CA ARG A 361 -21.68 -4.10 8.80
C ARG A 361 -22.78 -4.93 8.21
N VAL A 362 -23.78 -5.22 9.02
CA VAL A 362 -24.87 -6.10 8.65
C VAL A 362 -26.12 -5.25 8.53
N CYS A 363 -26.82 -5.40 7.41
CA CYS A 363 -28.13 -4.80 7.24
C CYS A 363 -29.14 -5.67 8.01
N ILE A 364 -29.82 -5.06 8.98
CA ILE A 364 -30.93 -5.66 9.71
C ILE A 364 -32.20 -5.01 9.17
N GLU A 365 -33.01 -5.79 8.48
CA GLU A 365 -34.32 -5.37 8.01
C GLU A 365 -35.34 -5.81 9.05
N ASP A 366 -36.10 -4.86 9.60
CA ASP A 366 -37.19 -5.18 10.52
C ASP A 366 -38.46 -5.62 9.76
N ASP A 367 -39.46 -6.09 10.49
CA ASP A 367 -40.73 -6.57 9.93
C ASP A 367 -41.51 -5.50 9.13
N SER A 368 -41.13 -4.23 9.23
CA SER A 368 -41.71 -3.12 8.46
C SER A 368 -40.95 -2.83 7.16
N GLY A 369 -39.90 -3.59 6.85
CA GLY A 369 -39.00 -3.37 5.71
C GLY A 369 -37.99 -2.24 5.95
N LYS A 370 -37.89 -1.72 7.18
CA LYS A 370 -36.94 -0.65 7.49
C LYS A 370 -35.56 -1.26 7.71
N LYS A 371 -34.60 -0.78 6.91
CA LYS A 371 -33.20 -1.20 6.98
C LYS A 371 -32.44 -0.38 8.01
N THR A 372 -31.89 -1.07 8.99
CA THR A 372 -30.91 -0.55 9.95
C THR A 372 -29.57 -1.23 9.70
N TYR A 373 -28.46 -0.60 10.10
CA TYR A 373 -27.13 -1.15 9.93
C TYR A 373 -26.49 -1.31 11.28
N ASP A 374 -26.09 -2.53 11.60
CA ASP A 374 -25.35 -2.84 12.82
C ASP A 374 -23.90 -3.22 12.49
N VAL A 375 -23.02 -3.07 13.48
CA VAL A 375 -21.59 -3.32 13.38
C VAL A 375 -21.27 -4.51 14.29
N VAL A 376 -21.05 -5.68 13.69
CA VAL A 376 -20.79 -6.94 14.41
C VAL A 376 -19.33 -7.37 14.24
N GLU A 377 -18.76 -8.13 15.16
CA GLU A 377 -17.45 -8.76 14.95
C GLU A 377 -17.61 -10.20 14.44
N LYS A 378 -16.76 -10.58 13.48
CA LYS A 378 -16.67 -11.94 12.92
C LYS A 378 -15.22 -12.39 12.90
N ASP A 379 -15.00 -13.70 12.74
CA ASP A 379 -13.67 -14.23 12.51
C ASP A 379 -13.10 -13.72 11.18
N ALA A 380 -11.86 -13.26 11.22
CA ALA A 380 -11.13 -12.85 10.04
C ALA A 380 -10.77 -14.08 9.19
N PRO A 381 -10.58 -13.89 7.88
CA PRO A 381 -10.00 -14.92 7.04
C PRO A 381 -8.57 -15.24 7.47
N LEU A 382 -8.39 -16.47 7.94
CA LEU A 382 -7.12 -16.99 8.44
C LEU A 382 -6.42 -17.79 7.35
N TRP A 383 -5.10 -17.67 7.24
CA TRP A 383 -4.32 -18.27 6.16
C TRP A 383 -3.07 -18.97 6.66
N ARG A 384 -2.68 -20.02 5.94
CA ARG A 384 -1.39 -20.67 6.03
C ARG A 384 -0.59 -20.26 4.79
N LEU A 385 0.46 -19.48 4.99
CA LEU A 385 1.34 -18.99 3.92
C LEU A 385 2.63 -19.79 3.90
N THR A 386 3.09 -20.16 2.70
CA THR A 386 4.32 -20.93 2.51
C THR A 386 5.47 -20.03 2.07
N VAL A 387 6.61 -20.11 2.76
CA VAL A 387 7.85 -19.42 2.39
C VAL A 387 8.84 -20.46 1.88
N HIS A 388 9.33 -20.30 0.66
CA HIS A 388 10.32 -21.18 0.06
C HIS A 388 11.72 -20.64 0.38
N GLY A 389 12.28 -21.07 1.51
CA GLY A 389 13.64 -20.71 1.92
C GLY A 389 14.71 -21.66 1.36
N GLU A 390 15.98 -21.31 1.59
CA GLU A 390 17.14 -22.17 1.23
C GLU A 390 17.04 -23.58 1.86
N GLN A 391 16.40 -23.69 3.03
CA GLN A 391 16.23 -24.95 3.77
C GLN A 391 14.96 -25.72 3.38
N GLY A 392 14.21 -25.24 2.38
CA GLY A 392 12.93 -25.82 1.95
C GLY A 392 11.70 -24.99 2.33
N PRO A 393 10.49 -25.51 2.07
CA PRO A 393 9.25 -24.81 2.39
C PRO A 393 9.01 -24.77 3.90
N ARG A 394 8.64 -23.59 4.41
CA ARG A 394 8.19 -23.37 5.80
C ARG A 394 6.81 -22.72 5.79
N HIS A 395 5.96 -23.06 6.75
CA HIS A 395 4.58 -22.59 6.78
C HIS A 395 4.32 -21.69 7.99
N PHE A 396 3.54 -20.64 7.77
CA PHE A 396 3.20 -19.64 8.78
C PHE A 396 1.70 -19.42 8.81
N LEU A 397 1.11 -19.36 10.00
CA LEU A 397 -0.30 -19.06 10.21
C LEU A 397 -0.47 -17.56 10.46
N VAL A 398 -1.35 -16.94 9.67
CA VAL A 398 -1.59 -15.49 9.70
C VAL A 398 -3.08 -15.19 9.73
N GLY A 399 -3.47 -14.16 10.47
CA GLY A 399 -4.80 -13.58 10.39
C GLY A 399 -4.87 -12.52 9.28
N LYS A 400 -5.67 -11.49 9.54
CA LYS A 400 -5.75 -10.30 8.71
C LYS A 400 -4.38 -9.56 8.67
N PRO A 401 -3.94 -9.03 7.51
CA PRO A 401 -2.73 -8.22 7.44
C PRO A 401 -2.83 -6.96 8.31
N HIS A 402 -1.72 -6.63 8.96
CA HIS A 402 -1.51 -5.41 9.73
C HIS A 402 -1.32 -4.19 8.84
N THR A 403 -0.76 -4.37 7.65
CA THR A 403 -0.59 -3.31 6.65
C THR A 403 -0.77 -3.88 5.25
N THR A 404 -1.42 -3.11 4.38
CA THR A 404 -1.60 -3.41 2.95
C THR A 404 -1.27 -2.18 2.10
N ALA A 405 -0.43 -2.35 1.09
CA ALA A 405 -0.16 -1.33 0.08
C ALA A 405 -1.12 -1.50 -1.11
N ALA A 406 -2.07 -0.57 -1.25
CA ALA A 406 -3.10 -0.61 -2.29
C ALA A 406 -2.59 0.03 -3.60
N SER A 407 -1.80 -0.71 -4.37
CA SER A 407 -1.46 -0.37 -5.76
C SER A 407 -1.89 -1.50 -6.71
N LEU A 408 -2.29 -1.16 -7.93
CA LEU A 408 -2.68 -2.17 -8.93
C LEU A 408 -1.43 -2.85 -9.50
N ALA A 409 -0.54 -2.08 -10.11
CA ALA A 409 0.83 -2.48 -10.41
C ALA A 409 1.78 -2.11 -9.25
N GLY A 410 2.92 -2.80 -9.18
CA GLY A 410 3.94 -2.60 -8.15
C GLY A 410 3.89 -3.65 -7.06
N ARG A 411 4.33 -3.26 -5.86
CA ARG A 411 4.69 -4.22 -4.80
C ARG A 411 3.54 -4.96 -4.14
N GLY A 412 2.32 -4.39 -4.09
CA GLY A 412 1.17 -5.05 -3.47
C GLY A 412 1.43 -5.61 -2.07
N THR A 413 2.30 -4.95 -1.29
CA THR A 413 2.85 -5.46 -0.03
C THR A 413 1.76 -5.69 1.02
N ARG A 414 1.80 -6.85 1.67
CA ARG A 414 1.04 -7.18 2.88
C ARG A 414 1.99 -7.59 3.99
N THR A 415 1.66 -7.23 5.22
CA THR A 415 2.45 -7.67 6.38
C THR A 415 1.58 -8.26 7.48
N TYR A 416 2.15 -9.20 8.22
CA TYR A 416 1.44 -10.03 9.18
C TYR A 416 2.28 -10.26 10.43
N VAL A 417 1.64 -10.27 11.58
CA VAL A 417 2.12 -11.05 12.72
C VAL A 417 1.71 -12.50 12.49
N ALA A 418 2.65 -13.43 12.67
CA ALA A 418 2.50 -14.82 12.27
C ALA A 418 2.95 -15.80 13.36
N ILE A 419 2.36 -17.00 13.33
CA ILE A 419 2.86 -18.17 14.06
C ILE A 419 3.65 -19.04 13.09
N ASP A 420 4.86 -19.42 13.47
CA ASP A 420 5.66 -20.40 12.76
C ASP A 420 5.18 -21.81 13.09
N THR A 421 4.76 -22.58 12.08
CA THR A 421 4.24 -23.93 12.31
C THR A 421 5.31 -24.94 12.73
N ALA A 422 6.59 -24.63 12.51
CA ALA A 422 7.70 -25.44 13.00
C ALA A 422 7.99 -25.21 14.49
N ASP A 423 7.52 -24.10 15.05
CA ASP A 423 7.68 -23.72 16.46
C ASP A 423 6.36 -23.10 16.96
N PRO A 424 5.29 -23.91 17.07
CA PRO A 424 3.93 -23.41 17.32
C PRO A 424 3.78 -22.73 18.69
N ASP A 425 4.67 -23.04 19.64
CA ASP A 425 4.72 -22.47 20.98
C ASP A 425 5.76 -21.33 21.10
N GLY A 426 6.53 -21.06 20.04
CA GLY A 426 7.59 -20.06 20.01
C GLY A 426 7.09 -18.61 20.05
N GLN A 427 8.00 -17.68 19.78
CA GLN A 427 7.65 -16.25 19.65
C GLN A 427 6.84 -16.00 18.38
N PHE A 428 5.99 -14.97 18.41
CA PHE A 428 5.38 -14.47 17.18
C PHE A 428 6.46 -13.84 16.29
N VAL A 429 6.33 -14.03 14.98
CA VAL A 429 7.25 -13.48 13.98
C VAL A 429 6.53 -12.48 13.08
N TYR A 430 7.30 -11.63 12.40
CA TYR A 430 6.75 -10.69 11.44
C TYR A 430 7.02 -11.16 10.00
N MET A 431 5.96 -11.26 9.20
CA MET A 431 6.01 -11.69 7.81
C MET A 431 5.65 -10.55 6.86
N LYS A 432 6.40 -10.42 5.76
CA LYS A 432 6.16 -9.53 4.63
C LYS A 432 5.92 -10.37 3.36
N ASP A 433 4.78 -10.16 2.73
CA ASP A 433 4.34 -10.77 1.46
C ASP A 433 4.28 -9.67 0.40
N ALA A 434 5.13 -9.71 -0.62
CA ALA A 434 5.28 -8.59 -1.56
C ALA A 434 5.74 -9.04 -2.95
N TRP A 435 5.48 -8.20 -3.95
CA TRP A 435 6.00 -8.34 -5.30
C TRP A 435 7.25 -7.48 -5.43
N ARG A 436 8.43 -8.08 -5.39
CA ARG A 436 9.68 -7.34 -5.54
C ARG A 436 9.98 -7.13 -7.03
N VAL A 437 10.64 -6.02 -7.35
CA VAL A 437 11.22 -5.83 -8.69
C VAL A 437 12.35 -6.84 -8.87
N ALA A 438 12.27 -7.64 -9.93
CA ALA A 438 13.30 -8.60 -10.30
C ALA A 438 14.24 -7.96 -11.32
N HIS A 439 15.38 -7.48 -10.83
CA HIS A 439 16.41 -6.83 -11.62
C HIS A 439 17.79 -7.22 -11.06
N ASP A 440 18.79 -7.46 -11.91
CA ASP A 440 20.11 -7.96 -11.49
C ASP A 440 20.83 -7.01 -10.53
N GLY A 441 20.53 -5.72 -10.64
CA GLY A 441 20.98 -4.69 -9.72
C GLY A 441 20.19 -4.58 -8.41
N ILE A 442 19.25 -5.47 -8.07
CA ILE A 442 18.46 -5.38 -6.83
C ILE A 442 18.51 -6.72 -6.11
N ASP A 443 19.19 -6.73 -4.97
CA ASP A 443 19.25 -7.90 -4.11
C ASP A 443 17.92 -8.12 -3.37
N GLN A 444 17.65 -9.39 -3.03
CA GLN A 444 16.55 -9.71 -2.13
C GLN A 444 16.86 -9.13 -0.74
N GLU A 445 15.88 -8.47 -0.13
CA GLU A 445 16.02 -7.91 1.22
C GLU A 445 16.53 -8.95 2.23
N GLY A 446 16.10 -10.21 2.13
CA GLY A 446 16.56 -11.26 3.01
C GLY A 446 18.05 -11.60 2.82
N LYS A 447 18.62 -11.47 1.62
CA LYS A 447 20.08 -11.59 1.43
C LYS A 447 20.83 -10.46 2.12
N ILE A 448 20.28 -9.25 2.08
CA ILE A 448 20.84 -8.09 2.76
C ILE A 448 20.78 -8.27 4.28
N LEU A 449 19.63 -8.70 4.81
CA LEU A 449 19.49 -9.01 6.24
C LEU A 449 20.42 -10.15 6.68
N LYS A 450 20.57 -11.21 5.87
CA LYS A 450 21.53 -12.30 6.14
C LYS A 450 22.95 -11.75 6.30
N LYS A 451 23.37 -10.80 5.45
CA LYS A 451 24.67 -10.13 5.55
C LYS A 451 24.77 -9.22 6.78
N LEU A 452 23.69 -8.51 7.14
CA LEU A 452 23.66 -7.64 8.32
C LEU A 452 23.69 -8.44 9.63
N ASN A 453 23.03 -9.59 9.68
CA ASN A 453 22.96 -10.46 10.87
C ASN A 453 24.17 -11.40 11.00
N ASP A 454 25.05 -11.47 9.99
CA ASP A 454 26.26 -12.31 10.02
C ASP A 454 27.32 -11.75 10.97
N ASP A 455 28.07 -12.62 11.65
CA ASP A 455 29.09 -12.26 12.63
C ASP A 455 30.44 -11.81 12.01
N SER A 456 30.59 -11.81 10.68
CA SER A 456 31.78 -11.33 9.96
C SER A 456 32.03 -9.83 10.14
N ASP A 457 33.17 -9.35 9.65
CA ASP A 457 33.43 -7.92 9.40
C ASP A 457 33.18 -7.00 10.61
N GLY A 458 33.46 -7.47 11.83
CA GLY A 458 33.24 -6.72 13.06
C GLY A 458 31.92 -7.03 13.79
N GLY A 459 31.27 -8.14 13.43
CA GLY A 459 30.10 -8.67 14.12
C GLY A 459 28.76 -8.28 13.48
N PRO A 460 27.66 -8.78 14.04
CA PRO A 460 26.33 -8.53 13.54
C PRO A 460 25.96 -7.06 13.78
N VAL A 461 25.17 -6.51 12.87
CA VAL A 461 24.58 -5.18 13.04
C VAL A 461 23.43 -5.30 14.02
N VAL A 462 23.53 -4.63 15.17
CA VAL A 462 22.44 -4.51 16.16
C VAL A 462 21.49 -3.39 15.70
N GLY A 463 20.20 -3.52 16.03
CA GLY A 463 19.18 -2.52 15.67
C GLY A 463 18.61 -2.67 14.26
N VAL A 464 18.74 -3.85 13.66
CA VAL A 464 18.08 -4.24 12.39
C VAL A 464 17.32 -5.56 12.58
N PRO A 465 16.34 -5.88 11.71
CA PRO A 465 15.60 -7.14 11.82
C PRO A 465 16.51 -8.37 11.76
N THR A 466 16.18 -9.39 12.55
CA THR A 466 16.83 -10.71 12.47
C THR A 466 16.09 -11.58 11.47
N LEU A 467 16.79 -11.98 10.41
CA LEU A 467 16.25 -12.85 9.36
C LEU A 467 15.90 -14.24 9.91
N ARG A 468 14.67 -14.69 9.66
CA ARG A 468 14.21 -16.04 9.99
C ARG A 468 14.19 -16.95 8.76
N CYS A 469 13.59 -16.48 7.66
CA CYS A 469 13.65 -17.13 6.34
C CYS A 469 13.08 -16.18 5.27
N HIS A 470 13.43 -16.41 4.00
CA HIS A 470 12.88 -15.64 2.90
C HIS A 470 13.03 -16.39 1.56
N GLY A 471 12.31 -15.95 0.53
CA GLY A 471 12.53 -16.43 -0.83
C GLY A 471 11.49 -15.94 -1.84
N ASP A 472 11.84 -16.06 -3.11
CA ASP A 472 10.89 -15.89 -4.21
C ASP A 472 9.91 -17.08 -4.20
N VAL A 473 8.62 -16.81 -4.39
CA VAL A 473 7.60 -17.85 -4.52
C VAL A 473 7.73 -18.48 -5.91
N VAL A 474 7.93 -19.79 -5.95
CA VAL A 474 8.26 -20.53 -7.18
C VAL A 474 7.15 -20.37 -8.23
N GLY A 475 7.55 -20.03 -9.46
CA GLY A 475 6.64 -19.91 -10.60
C GLY A 475 5.76 -18.65 -10.62
N GLN A 476 5.93 -17.72 -9.67
CA GLN A 476 5.10 -16.53 -9.56
C GLN A 476 5.85 -15.27 -10.01
N VAL A 477 5.80 -15.01 -11.32
CA VAL A 477 6.43 -13.88 -11.99
C VAL A 477 5.38 -13.18 -12.86
N THR A 478 5.39 -11.86 -12.93
CA THR A 478 4.52 -11.12 -13.85
C THR A 478 4.88 -11.42 -15.30
N LEU A 479 3.95 -11.19 -16.23
CA LEU A 479 4.15 -11.51 -17.66
C LEU A 479 3.94 -10.30 -18.58
N SER A 480 3.23 -9.26 -18.14
CA SER A 480 2.88 -8.11 -18.99
C SER A 480 4.11 -7.45 -19.64
N GLN A 481 5.24 -7.37 -18.93
CA GLN A 481 6.47 -6.79 -19.45
C GLN A 481 7.11 -7.60 -20.59
N ASP A 482 6.95 -8.93 -20.58
CA ASP A 482 7.48 -9.80 -21.64
C ASP A 482 6.67 -9.61 -22.92
N VAL A 483 5.33 -9.60 -22.80
CA VAL A 483 4.43 -9.31 -23.92
C VAL A 483 4.69 -7.92 -24.49
N TRP A 484 4.95 -6.92 -23.65
CA TRP A 484 5.32 -5.59 -24.15
C TRP A 484 6.59 -5.61 -25.00
N ARG A 485 7.64 -6.31 -24.54
CA ARG A 485 8.90 -6.44 -25.29
C ARG A 485 8.71 -7.12 -26.64
N GLU A 486 7.90 -8.18 -26.67
CA GLU A 486 7.56 -8.88 -27.92
C GLU A 486 6.81 -7.97 -28.91
N LYS A 487 5.94 -7.07 -28.41
CA LYS A 487 5.23 -6.09 -29.25
C LYS A 487 6.10 -4.89 -29.66
N HIS A 488 7.24 -4.68 -29.02
CA HIS A 488 8.15 -3.56 -29.28
C HIS A 488 9.59 -4.05 -29.50
N PRO A 489 9.85 -4.89 -30.52
CA PRO A 489 11.15 -5.55 -30.70
C PRO A 489 12.30 -4.58 -31.01
N THR A 490 11.98 -3.36 -31.48
CA THR A 490 12.97 -2.31 -31.78
C THR A 490 13.19 -1.34 -30.63
N ALA A 491 12.38 -1.41 -29.55
CA ALA A 491 12.55 -0.57 -28.38
C ALA A 491 13.75 -1.05 -27.55
N LYS A 492 14.48 -0.12 -26.93
CA LYS A 492 15.54 -0.49 -26.00
C LYS A 492 14.91 -1.09 -24.74
N HIS A 493 15.69 -1.89 -24.02
CA HIS A 493 15.23 -2.50 -22.78
C HIS A 493 14.70 -1.46 -21.76
N ASP A 494 15.36 -0.31 -21.67
CA ASP A 494 15.01 0.77 -20.75
C ASP A 494 13.78 1.59 -21.18
N ASP A 495 13.32 1.43 -22.43
CA ASP A 495 12.11 2.08 -22.93
C ASP A 495 10.83 1.37 -22.42
N CYS A 496 10.96 0.17 -21.84
CA CYS A 496 9.83 -0.58 -21.29
C CYS A 496 9.30 0.08 -20.00
N PRO A 497 8.05 0.59 -19.98
CA PRO A 497 7.50 1.21 -18.78
C PRO A 497 7.06 0.18 -17.73
N LEU A 498 7.11 -1.11 -18.08
CA LEU A 498 6.72 -2.23 -17.22
C LEU A 498 7.96 -2.87 -16.58
N LYS A 499 7.86 -3.22 -15.31
CA LYS A 499 8.94 -3.90 -14.57
C LYS A 499 8.58 -5.36 -14.34
N THR A 500 9.56 -6.25 -14.42
CA THR A 500 9.40 -7.65 -14.00
C THR A 500 9.25 -7.69 -12.49
N HIS A 501 8.15 -8.23 -11.99
CA HIS A 501 7.96 -8.47 -10.56
C HIS A 501 7.95 -9.97 -10.26
N ARG A 502 8.56 -10.35 -9.14
CA ARG A 502 8.51 -11.70 -8.58
C ARG A 502 7.84 -11.65 -7.22
N HIS A 503 6.92 -12.57 -6.98
CA HIS A 503 6.31 -12.71 -5.67
C HIS A 503 7.35 -13.21 -4.67
N TYR A 504 7.42 -12.59 -3.51
CA TYR A 504 8.50 -12.73 -2.55
C TYR A 504 7.96 -12.67 -1.12
N ARG A 505 8.45 -13.55 -0.26
CA ARG A 505 8.12 -13.57 1.16
C ARG A 505 9.37 -13.46 2.02
N LEU A 506 9.28 -12.66 3.06
CA LEU A 506 10.34 -12.45 4.06
C LEU A 506 9.73 -12.60 5.46
N VAL A 507 10.42 -13.32 6.33
CA VAL A 507 10.05 -13.46 7.74
C VAL A 507 11.24 -13.05 8.61
N VAL A 508 10.96 -12.21 9.61
CA VAL A 508 11.92 -11.74 10.61
C VAL A 508 11.38 -12.00 12.01
N ASN A 509 12.27 -12.09 13.00
CA ASN A 509 11.88 -12.46 14.37
C ASN A 509 11.08 -11.35 15.06
N GLU A 510 11.45 -10.10 14.85
CA GLU A 510 10.95 -8.98 15.64
C GLU A 510 9.59 -8.49 15.15
N VAL A 511 8.57 -8.57 16.02
CA VAL A 511 7.31 -7.85 15.85
C VAL A 511 7.46 -6.48 16.50
N CYS A 512 7.39 -5.42 15.70
CA CYS A 512 7.63 -4.05 16.17
C CYS A 512 6.36 -3.20 16.19
N LEU A 513 6.39 -2.15 17.00
CA LEU A 513 5.42 -1.05 16.99
C LEU A 513 5.88 0.06 16.04
N PRO A 514 4.95 0.81 15.42
CA PRO A 514 5.34 1.97 14.62
C PRO A 514 5.94 3.08 15.48
N MET A 515 6.85 3.87 14.90
CA MET A 515 7.50 4.98 15.60
C MET A 515 6.51 6.01 16.15
N SER A 516 5.32 6.15 15.56
CA SER A 516 4.23 6.98 16.10
C SER A 516 3.72 6.57 17.49
N LYS A 517 4.17 5.44 18.05
CA LYS A 517 3.83 5.00 19.42
C LYS A 517 4.84 5.44 20.48
N PHE A 518 5.81 6.29 20.13
CA PHE A 518 6.74 6.90 21.11
C PHE A 518 5.98 7.61 22.26
N ILE A 519 6.54 7.57 23.46
CA ILE A 519 5.96 8.07 24.70
C ILE A 519 6.23 9.56 24.82
N CYS A 520 7.50 9.98 24.73
CA CYS A 520 7.93 11.38 24.81
C CYS A 520 9.07 11.67 23.82
N PHE A 521 9.37 12.94 23.56
CA PHE A 521 10.40 13.31 22.58
C PHE A 521 11.82 12.93 23.04
N MET A 522 12.06 12.84 24.34
CA MET A 522 13.32 12.32 24.84
C MET A 522 13.51 10.84 24.44
N GLU A 523 12.47 10.01 24.58
CA GLU A 523 12.48 8.62 24.08
C GLU A 523 12.60 8.59 22.56
N LEU A 524 11.87 9.44 21.82
CA LEU A 524 11.96 9.49 20.35
C LEU A 524 13.39 9.76 19.87
N VAL A 525 14.11 10.69 20.52
CA VAL A 525 15.51 10.96 20.20
C VAL A 525 16.39 9.75 20.54
N GLY A 526 16.15 9.07 21.66
CA GLY A 526 16.82 7.80 22.00
C GLY A 526 16.60 6.70 20.96
N LEU A 527 15.36 6.48 20.53
CA LEU A 527 15.01 5.52 19.49
C LEU A 527 15.68 5.85 18.14
N PHE A 528 15.88 7.14 17.83
CA PHE A 528 16.63 7.56 16.65
C PHE A 528 18.14 7.36 16.81
N ILE A 529 18.69 7.53 18.01
CA ILE A 529 20.09 7.16 18.29
C ILE A 529 20.31 5.69 17.96
N ASP A 530 19.46 4.78 18.46
CA ASP A 530 19.55 3.35 18.15
C ASP A 530 19.53 3.07 16.63
N CYS A 531 18.64 3.75 15.89
CA CYS A 531 18.54 3.60 14.44
C CYS A 531 19.78 4.16 13.70
N ILE A 532 20.35 5.26 14.18
CA ILE A 532 21.55 5.88 13.60
C ILE A 532 22.78 5.01 13.88
N GLU A 533 22.89 4.41 15.07
CA GLU A 533 23.92 3.43 15.40
C GLU A 533 23.81 2.18 14.51
N ALA A 534 22.61 1.64 14.33
CA ALA A 534 22.36 0.51 13.43
C ALA A 534 22.79 0.85 11.99
N HIS A 535 22.44 2.05 11.51
CA HIS A 535 22.88 2.57 10.22
C HIS A 535 24.41 2.73 10.13
N GLY A 536 25.06 3.18 11.21
CA GLY A 536 26.51 3.33 11.31
C GLY A 536 27.25 2.00 11.26
N HIS A 537 26.78 1.01 12.00
CA HIS A 537 27.30 -0.34 11.96
C HIS A 537 27.10 -0.99 10.58
N ALA A 538 25.93 -0.84 9.96
CA ALA A 538 25.70 -1.32 8.59
C ALA A 538 26.67 -0.68 7.58
N TYR A 539 26.92 0.62 7.70
CA TYR A 539 27.82 1.35 6.82
C TYR A 539 29.29 0.97 7.04
N THR A 540 29.77 1.04 8.28
CA THR A 540 31.19 0.85 8.63
C THR A 540 31.62 -0.61 8.58
N ARG A 541 30.78 -1.54 9.06
CA ARG A 541 31.10 -2.97 9.17
C ARG A 541 30.75 -3.73 7.90
N LYS A 542 29.56 -3.46 7.33
CA LYS A 542 29.03 -4.24 6.19
C LYS A 542 29.12 -3.51 4.85
N GLY A 543 29.53 -2.23 4.85
CA GLY A 543 29.63 -1.42 3.64
C GLY A 543 28.27 -1.13 3.00
N LEU A 544 27.19 -1.06 3.78
CA LEU A 544 25.82 -0.91 3.30
C LEU A 544 25.24 0.46 3.70
N LEU A 545 24.66 1.15 2.72
CA LEU A 545 23.89 2.39 2.91
C LEU A 545 22.40 2.10 2.72
N HIS A 546 21.53 2.64 3.58
CA HIS A 546 20.10 2.28 3.60
C HIS A 546 19.29 2.92 2.45
N ARG A 547 19.46 4.23 2.19
CA ARG A 547 18.82 4.98 1.10
C ARG A 547 17.28 5.13 1.13
N ASP A 548 16.61 4.73 2.21
CA ASP A 548 15.15 4.92 2.39
C ASP A 548 14.80 5.14 3.87
N ILE A 549 15.55 6.02 4.54
CA ILE A 549 15.21 6.41 5.92
C ILE A 549 13.86 7.14 5.91
N SER A 550 12.84 6.55 6.54
CA SER A 550 11.47 7.04 6.51
C SER A 550 10.66 6.64 7.74
N ALA A 551 9.52 7.30 7.99
CA ALA A 551 8.70 7.08 9.18
C ALA A 551 8.09 5.66 9.25
N GLY A 552 8.01 4.95 8.13
CA GLY A 552 7.56 3.56 8.07
C GLY A 552 8.67 2.53 8.25
N ASN A 553 9.93 2.96 8.22
CA ASN A 553 11.11 2.09 8.26
C ASN A 553 11.86 2.20 9.60
N VAL A 554 11.60 3.25 10.38
CA VAL A 554 12.03 3.34 11.79
C VAL A 554 10.92 2.79 12.68
N LEU A 555 11.26 1.84 13.54
CA LEU A 555 10.30 1.08 14.35
C LEU A 555 10.74 1.06 15.82
N ILE A 556 9.80 0.70 16.69
CA ILE A 556 10.04 0.49 18.12
C ILE A 556 9.91 -0.99 18.39
N TYR A 557 10.95 -1.61 18.95
CA TYR A 557 10.92 -2.99 19.39
C TYR A 557 10.83 -3.03 20.93
N PRO A 558 9.67 -3.41 21.50
CA PRO A 558 9.55 -3.69 22.93
C PRO A 558 10.31 -4.97 23.27
N LYS A 559 11.27 -4.87 24.17
CA LYS A 559 12.15 -5.95 24.60
C LYS A 559 12.05 -6.10 26.11
N VAL A 560 11.76 -7.30 26.58
CA VAL A 560 11.77 -7.61 28.01
C VAL A 560 13.21 -7.88 28.44
N VAL A 561 13.74 -7.06 29.35
CA VAL A 561 15.09 -7.18 29.89
C VAL A 561 15.06 -7.37 31.41
N ASP A 562 16.00 -8.16 31.94
CA ASP A 562 16.19 -8.34 33.37
C ASP A 562 17.31 -7.42 33.85
N VAL A 563 16.95 -6.41 34.65
CA VAL A 563 17.88 -5.45 35.23
C VAL A 563 17.88 -5.67 36.75
N GLY A 564 18.91 -6.37 37.24
CA GLY A 564 19.11 -6.59 38.68
C GLY A 564 18.03 -7.44 39.36
N GLY A 565 17.42 -8.40 38.65
CA GLY A 565 16.33 -9.25 39.15
C GLY A 565 14.93 -8.65 38.90
N GLN A 566 14.86 -7.38 38.51
CA GLN A 566 13.63 -6.69 38.12
C GLN A 566 13.51 -6.69 36.60
N VAL A 567 12.41 -7.23 36.09
CA VAL A 567 12.13 -7.15 34.65
C VAL A 567 11.53 -5.80 34.31
N SER A 568 12.11 -5.15 33.31
CA SER A 568 11.60 -3.95 32.68
C SER A 568 11.39 -4.19 31.19
N GLU A 569 10.37 -3.57 30.62
CA GLU A 569 10.26 -3.45 29.17
C GLU A 569 11.15 -2.30 28.71
N GLU A 570 12.22 -2.62 28.00
CA GLU A 570 13.04 -1.68 27.26
C GLU A 570 12.42 -1.48 25.87
N ARG A 571 12.42 -0.24 25.36
CA ARG A 571 11.90 0.09 24.04
C ARG A 571 13.07 0.58 23.20
N VAL A 572 13.48 -0.22 22.22
CA VAL A 572 14.65 0.07 21.38
C VAL A 572 14.24 0.45 19.96
N GLY A 573 14.99 1.35 19.35
CA GLY A 573 14.83 1.71 17.95
C GLY A 573 15.33 0.59 17.05
N LEU A 574 14.57 0.29 15.98
CA LEU A 574 14.93 -0.72 14.99
C LEU A 574 14.74 -0.16 13.58
N LEU A 575 15.77 -0.28 12.75
CA LEU A 575 15.78 0.20 11.36
C LEU A 575 15.49 -0.96 10.39
N ALA A 576 14.34 -0.90 9.72
CA ALA A 576 13.79 -1.95 8.86
C ALA A 576 13.68 -1.51 7.37
N ASP A 577 13.28 -2.44 6.49
CA ASP A 577 13.09 -2.23 5.04
C ASP A 577 14.39 -1.92 4.28
N TRP A 578 15.35 -2.83 4.37
CA TRP A 578 16.67 -2.74 3.74
C TRP A 578 16.68 -3.07 2.24
N GLU A 579 15.51 -3.13 1.59
CA GLU A 579 15.39 -3.55 0.19
C GLU A 579 16.07 -2.61 -0.82
N LEU A 580 16.19 -1.32 -0.47
CA LEU A 580 16.87 -0.30 -1.29
C LEU A 580 18.34 -0.12 -0.92
N ALA A 581 18.83 -0.91 0.05
CA ALA A 581 20.19 -0.79 0.53
C ALA A 581 21.19 -1.16 -0.55
N LYS A 582 22.32 -0.46 -0.55
CA LYS A 582 23.35 -0.65 -1.56
C LYS A 582 24.73 -0.72 -0.94
N GLN A 583 25.54 -1.60 -1.53
CA GLN A 583 26.95 -1.66 -1.22
C GLN A 583 27.63 -0.36 -1.66
N VAL A 584 28.36 0.24 -0.73
CA VAL A 584 29.15 1.44 -0.96
C VAL A 584 30.35 1.02 -1.78
N ARG A 585 30.31 1.28 -3.09
CA ARG A 585 31.47 1.10 -3.97
C ARG A 585 32.57 2.08 -3.63
N LYS A 586 33.82 1.62 -3.70
CA LYS A 586 35.00 2.48 -3.69
C LYS A 586 34.99 3.35 -4.95
N ALA A 587 35.64 4.50 -4.90
CA ALA A 587 35.65 5.46 -6.01
C ALA A 587 36.23 4.90 -7.32
N GLU A 588 36.91 3.76 -7.26
CA GLU A 588 37.60 3.10 -8.38
C GLU A 588 36.67 2.22 -9.25
N ASP A 589 35.43 1.94 -8.81
CA ASP A 589 34.46 1.11 -9.53
C ASP A 589 33.54 1.92 -10.46
N GLU A 590 34.10 2.67 -11.41
CA GLU A 590 33.35 3.57 -12.32
C GLU A 590 32.48 2.85 -13.38
N ASP A 591 32.65 1.54 -13.58
CA ASP A 591 32.21 0.85 -14.80
C ASP A 591 30.84 0.15 -14.77
N ALA A 592 30.02 0.29 -13.71
CA ALA A 592 28.66 -0.26 -13.75
C ALA A 592 27.60 0.80 -14.10
N PRO A 593 26.65 0.50 -15.02
CA PRO A 593 25.63 1.43 -15.45
C PRO A 593 24.83 1.96 -14.25
N ARG A 594 24.82 3.29 -14.13
CA ARG A 594 24.09 4.02 -13.10
C ARG A 594 22.60 3.79 -13.34
N GLN A 595 21.92 3.11 -12.41
CA GLN A 595 20.46 3.04 -12.42
C GLN A 595 19.93 4.48 -12.30
N PRO A 596 19.21 5.01 -13.31
CA PRO A 596 18.80 6.43 -13.33
C PRO A 596 17.69 6.76 -12.32
N ASP A 597 17.16 5.76 -11.61
CA ASP A 597 15.93 5.90 -10.87
C ASP A 597 16.13 6.33 -9.42
N ARG A 598 15.37 7.36 -9.06
CA ARG A 598 15.41 8.03 -7.77
C ARG A 598 14.62 7.25 -6.73
N THR A 599 15.33 6.51 -5.88
CA THR A 599 14.76 5.66 -4.83
C THR A 599 14.62 6.41 -3.50
N GLY A 600 13.52 6.20 -2.78
CA GLY A 600 13.31 6.68 -1.42
C GLY A 600 11.94 7.34 -1.19
N THR A 601 11.62 7.59 0.07
CA THR A 601 10.39 8.28 0.48
C THR A 601 10.53 9.79 0.27
N TRP A 602 9.69 10.39 -0.61
CA TRP A 602 9.81 11.79 -1.06
C TRP A 602 9.95 12.81 0.08
N GLN A 603 9.12 12.65 1.11
CA GLN A 603 9.04 13.57 2.24
C GLN A 603 10.38 13.66 3.00
N PHE A 604 11.11 12.56 3.09
CA PHE A 604 12.35 12.46 3.88
C PHE A 604 13.62 12.52 3.03
N THR A 605 13.50 12.39 1.70
CA THR A 605 14.66 12.51 0.80
C THR A 605 15.31 13.88 0.93
N SER A 606 16.65 13.92 0.92
CA SER A 606 17.43 15.16 1.03
C SER A 606 17.06 16.19 -0.05
N ALA A 607 17.14 17.48 0.28
CA ALA A 607 16.80 18.53 -0.67
C ALA A 607 17.72 18.54 -1.90
N MET A 608 19.01 18.20 -1.71
CA MET A 608 19.98 18.07 -2.80
C MET A 608 19.69 16.88 -3.71
N ALA A 609 19.31 15.71 -3.17
CA ALA A 609 18.85 14.61 -3.99
C ALA A 609 17.50 14.94 -4.66
N LEU A 610 16.67 15.76 -4.03
CA LEU A 610 15.45 16.34 -4.61
C LEU A 610 15.69 17.28 -5.78
N ASP A 611 16.78 18.03 -5.76
CA ASP A 611 17.14 18.95 -6.82
C ASP A 611 18.03 18.30 -7.90
N ASN A 612 18.65 17.14 -7.63
CA ASN A 612 19.44 16.41 -8.61
C ASN A 612 19.03 14.92 -8.65
N PRO A 613 18.09 14.54 -9.55
CA PRO A 613 17.59 13.16 -9.64
C PRO A 613 18.66 12.10 -9.95
N LYS A 614 19.80 12.50 -10.54
CA LYS A 614 20.91 11.61 -10.88
C LYS A 614 21.98 11.54 -9.79
N LYS A 615 21.80 12.25 -8.67
CA LYS A 615 22.74 12.28 -7.55
C LYS A 615 22.88 10.90 -6.91
N ARG A 616 24.13 10.47 -6.66
CA ARG A 616 24.41 9.34 -5.77
C ARG A 616 24.03 9.70 -4.34
N ILE A 617 23.22 8.84 -3.71
CA ILE A 617 22.89 8.95 -2.28
C ILE A 617 24.13 8.60 -1.44
N MET A 618 24.40 9.43 -0.43
CA MET A 618 25.54 9.36 0.49
C MET A 618 25.04 9.31 1.94
N VAL A 619 25.94 9.07 2.90
CA VAL A 619 25.59 9.05 4.33
C VAL A 619 24.92 10.36 4.76
N GLN A 620 25.41 11.50 4.28
CA GLN A 620 24.85 12.82 4.61
C GLN A 620 23.38 12.96 4.18
N ASP A 621 22.96 12.28 3.10
CA ASP A 621 21.56 12.30 2.66
C ASP A 621 20.66 11.48 3.59
N ASP A 622 21.12 10.31 4.05
CA ASP A 622 20.40 9.50 5.05
C ASP A 622 20.36 10.23 6.41
N MET A 623 21.41 10.99 6.77
CA MET A 623 21.43 11.83 7.98
C MET A 623 20.48 13.02 7.89
N GLU A 624 20.38 13.68 6.72
CA GLU A 624 19.35 14.70 6.48
C GLU A 624 17.93 14.09 6.60
N SER A 625 17.76 12.83 6.18
CA SER A 625 16.49 12.12 6.31
C SER A 625 16.08 11.90 7.78
N PHE A 626 17.02 11.57 8.67
CA PHE A 626 16.77 11.53 10.13
C PHE A 626 16.38 12.90 10.70
N PHE A 627 17.00 13.99 10.23
CA PHE A 627 16.57 15.34 10.59
C PHE A 627 15.11 15.60 10.15
N HIS A 628 14.76 15.26 8.91
CA HIS A 628 13.40 15.42 8.39
C HIS A 628 12.39 14.60 9.18
N LEU A 629 12.74 13.40 9.64
CA LEU A 629 11.90 12.60 10.54
C LEU A 629 11.67 13.30 11.88
N LEU A 630 12.71 13.85 12.50
CA LEU A 630 12.57 14.55 13.78
C LEU A 630 11.66 15.78 13.65
N LEU A 631 11.82 16.53 12.56
CA LEU A 631 10.94 17.66 12.22
C LEU A 631 9.49 17.21 11.99
N TYR A 632 9.31 16.10 11.29
CA TYR A 632 8.01 15.52 10.99
C TYR A 632 7.23 15.14 12.26
N PHE A 633 7.89 14.50 13.22
CA PHE A 633 7.25 14.20 14.51
C PHE A 633 7.03 15.47 15.33
N ALA A 634 8.00 16.39 15.39
CA ALA A 634 7.90 17.62 16.17
C ALA A 634 6.73 18.52 15.71
N ILE A 635 6.58 18.73 14.39
CA ILE A 635 5.48 19.57 13.85
C ILE A 635 4.09 18.95 14.07
N ARG A 636 4.02 17.65 14.34
CA ARG A 636 2.75 16.96 14.59
C ARG A 636 2.42 16.86 16.06
N TYR A 637 3.43 16.63 16.91
CA TYR A 637 3.23 16.20 18.28
C TYR A 637 3.87 17.12 19.35
N LEU A 638 4.39 18.29 18.98
CA LEU A 638 4.81 19.34 19.92
C LEU A 638 4.09 20.66 19.66
N PRO A 639 3.77 21.45 20.71
CA PRO A 639 3.31 22.81 20.55
C PRO A 639 4.33 23.66 19.78
N HIS A 640 3.85 24.47 18.83
CA HIS A 640 4.71 25.29 17.97
C HIS A 640 4.00 26.56 17.48
N ASN A 641 4.75 27.49 16.89
CA ASN A 641 4.21 28.72 16.28
C ASN A 641 3.76 28.57 14.81
N CYS A 642 3.66 27.36 14.28
CA CYS A 642 3.06 27.13 12.97
C CYS A 642 1.53 27.19 13.04
N ASP A 643 0.92 28.05 12.22
CA ASP A 643 -0.54 28.28 12.24
C ASP A 643 -1.35 27.17 11.58
N ASN A 644 -0.76 26.50 10.59
CA ASN A 644 -1.41 25.48 9.79
C ASN A 644 -0.42 24.35 9.48
N VAL A 645 -0.50 23.28 10.27
CA VAL A 645 0.35 22.08 10.10
C VAL A 645 0.12 21.44 8.74
N GLY A 646 -1.12 21.37 8.24
CA GLY A 646 -1.41 20.80 6.92
C GLY A 646 -0.70 21.56 5.79
N ASP A 647 -0.79 22.89 5.81
CA ASP A 647 -0.11 23.75 4.84
C ASP A 647 1.43 23.65 4.93
N PHE A 648 1.97 23.51 6.15
CA PHE A 648 3.40 23.24 6.34
C PHE A 648 3.81 21.89 5.74
N MET A 649 3.01 20.84 5.96
CA MET A 649 3.25 19.53 5.38
C MET A 649 3.23 19.58 3.84
N ASP A 650 2.23 20.25 3.26
CA ASP A 650 2.11 20.39 1.81
C ASP A 650 3.28 21.16 1.19
N ARG A 651 3.74 22.27 1.80
CA ARG A 651 4.82 23.08 1.24
C ARG A 651 6.21 22.50 1.49
N TYR A 652 6.47 22.04 2.72
CA TYR A 652 7.81 21.60 3.11
C TYR A 652 8.07 20.14 2.73
N PHE A 653 7.19 19.22 3.14
CA PHE A 653 7.41 17.79 2.96
C PHE A 653 6.97 17.31 1.57
N ASP A 654 5.82 17.79 1.11
CA ASP A 654 5.20 17.34 -0.15
C ASP A 654 5.40 18.30 -1.33
N GLY A 655 6.03 19.45 -1.09
CA GLY A 655 6.29 20.45 -2.12
C GLY A 655 7.12 19.86 -3.26
N TYR A 656 6.75 20.21 -4.48
CA TYR A 656 7.45 19.80 -5.69
C TYR A 656 7.30 20.84 -6.81
N HIS A 657 8.09 20.69 -7.86
CA HIS A 657 7.87 21.35 -9.14
C HIS A 657 8.22 20.40 -10.29
N GLU A 658 7.55 20.55 -11.44
CA GLU A 658 7.77 19.73 -12.63
C GLU A 658 8.47 20.53 -13.73
N MET A 659 9.50 19.96 -14.35
CA MET A 659 10.12 20.49 -15.57
C MET A 659 10.39 19.33 -16.53
N ASN A 660 9.89 19.43 -17.77
CA ASN A 660 10.05 18.41 -18.82
C ASN A 660 9.69 16.98 -18.37
N GLY A 661 8.56 16.83 -17.64
CA GLY A 661 8.12 15.53 -17.10
C GLY A 661 8.93 15.01 -15.91
N VAL A 662 9.94 15.75 -15.44
CA VAL A 662 10.75 15.39 -14.27
C VAL A 662 10.31 16.21 -13.07
N TYR A 663 10.05 15.52 -11.96
CA TYR A 663 9.61 16.12 -10.70
C TYR A 663 10.77 16.31 -9.72
N TYR A 664 10.89 17.53 -9.20
CA TYR A 664 11.93 18.02 -8.30
C TYR A 664 11.35 18.54 -6.97
N GLY A 665 12.18 18.67 -5.95
CA GLY A 665 11.75 19.10 -4.61
C GLY A 665 11.14 20.50 -4.55
N GLY A 666 10.32 20.73 -3.52
CA GLY A 666 9.79 22.05 -3.17
C GLY A 666 10.90 23.04 -2.81
N LYS A 667 10.64 24.33 -3.07
CA LYS A 667 11.62 25.40 -2.85
C LYS A 667 11.89 25.62 -1.36
N GLU A 668 10.88 25.39 -0.52
CA GLU A 668 10.89 25.61 0.92
C GLU A 668 11.89 24.69 1.61
N LYS A 669 11.86 23.39 1.30
CA LYS A 669 12.82 22.41 1.85
C LYS A 669 14.25 22.79 1.49
N LEU A 670 14.50 23.07 0.20
CA LEU A 670 15.82 23.45 -0.29
C LEU A 670 16.32 24.77 0.32
N ALA A 671 15.45 25.78 0.44
CA ALA A 671 15.78 27.05 1.08
C ALA A 671 16.13 26.86 2.56
N SER A 672 15.42 26.00 3.29
CA SER A 672 15.74 25.69 4.69
C SER A 672 17.11 25.04 4.85
N MET A 673 17.49 24.10 3.97
CA MET A 673 18.81 23.45 4.04
C MET A 673 19.93 24.43 3.68
N ASN A 674 19.74 25.28 2.66
CA ASN A 674 20.70 26.31 2.26
C ASN A 674 20.91 27.40 3.33
N THR A 675 19.84 27.85 3.97
CA THR A 675 19.92 28.93 4.97
C THR A 675 20.26 28.43 6.37
N GLY A 676 20.02 27.13 6.64
CA GLY A 676 20.09 26.53 7.97
C GLY A 676 18.97 26.99 8.89
N THR A 677 17.80 27.37 8.35
CA THR A 677 16.68 27.93 9.11
C THR A 677 15.34 27.32 8.70
N LEU A 678 14.52 26.95 9.68
CA LEU A 678 13.13 26.55 9.48
C LEU A 678 12.21 27.74 9.71
N THR A 679 11.26 27.97 8.80
CA THR A 679 10.33 29.08 8.87
C THR A 679 8.88 28.64 8.78
N THR A 680 7.98 29.36 9.44
CA THR A 680 6.54 29.24 9.24
C THR A 680 6.12 29.84 7.89
N SER A 681 4.86 29.67 7.50
CA SER A 681 4.28 30.29 6.31
C SER A 681 4.34 31.83 6.31
N ARG A 682 4.54 32.44 7.48
CA ARG A 682 4.73 33.89 7.64
C ARG A 682 6.20 34.31 7.71
N PHE A 683 7.13 33.44 7.32
CA PHE A 683 8.58 33.68 7.36
C PHE A 683 9.15 33.94 8.76
N LEU A 684 8.43 33.55 9.81
CA LEU A 684 8.95 33.59 11.19
C LEU A 684 9.76 32.33 11.47
N PRO A 685 10.83 32.38 12.28
CA PRO A 685 11.53 31.17 12.73
C PRO A 685 10.55 30.20 13.39
N LEU A 686 10.53 28.96 12.91
CA LEU A 686 9.74 27.88 13.51
C LEU A 686 10.33 27.53 14.88
N ARG A 687 9.50 27.55 15.92
CA ARG A 687 9.89 27.27 17.30
C ARG A 687 8.92 26.32 17.96
N PHE A 688 9.46 25.38 18.73
CA PHE A 688 8.72 24.40 19.52
C PHE A 688 8.73 24.78 21.00
N TYR A 689 7.62 24.54 21.69
CA TYR A 689 7.42 24.92 23.09
C TYR A 689 7.10 23.70 23.95
N ILE A 690 7.42 23.81 25.24
CA ILE A 690 6.99 22.82 26.23
C ILE A 690 5.46 22.94 26.38
N PRO A 691 4.70 21.83 26.33
CA PRO A 691 3.25 21.85 26.53
C PRO A 691 2.86 22.47 27.87
N LYS A 692 1.73 23.19 27.90
CA LYS A 692 1.15 23.61 29.17
C LYS A 692 0.54 22.41 29.87
N GLU A 693 0.42 22.50 31.19
CA GLU A 693 -0.16 21.45 32.02
C GLU A 693 -1.61 21.09 31.63
N SER A 694 -2.35 22.04 31.05
CA SER A 694 -3.70 21.87 30.51
C SER A 694 -3.77 21.14 29.17
N ASP A 695 -2.67 21.08 28.42
CA ASP A 695 -2.63 20.54 27.05
C ASP A 695 -2.27 19.04 27.05
N ARG A 696 -2.26 18.43 28.24
CA ARG A 696 -1.97 17.01 28.48
C ARG A 696 -3.06 16.12 27.85
N PRO A 697 -2.68 15.05 27.15
CA PRO A 697 -3.61 13.95 26.87
C PRO A 697 -4.09 13.33 28.20
N ASN A 698 -5.38 13.00 28.31
CA ASN A 698 -5.92 12.36 29.51
C ASN A 698 -5.25 10.97 29.66
N PRO A 699 -4.75 10.56 30.85
CA PRO A 699 -4.14 9.23 31.02
C PRO A 699 -5.06 8.06 30.59
N ASP A 700 -6.38 8.23 30.64
CA ASP A 700 -7.36 7.23 30.17
C ASP A 700 -7.44 7.09 28.63
N ASP A 701 -6.97 8.08 27.85
CA ASP A 701 -6.84 7.96 26.39
C ASP A 701 -5.75 6.95 25.98
N ARG A 702 -4.97 6.42 26.95
CA ARG A 702 -3.98 5.36 26.73
C ARG A 702 -4.58 3.95 26.80
N ALA A 703 -5.78 3.78 27.37
CA ALA A 703 -6.48 2.50 27.45
C ALA A 703 -7.73 2.44 26.53
N SER A 704 -8.26 3.58 26.09
CA SER A 704 -9.42 3.67 25.18
C SER A 704 -9.02 3.76 23.71
N SER A 705 -8.36 2.70 23.22
CA SER A 705 -8.60 2.24 21.84
C SER A 705 -9.25 0.85 21.80
N SER A 706 -9.93 0.52 22.89
CA SER A 706 -10.95 -0.52 22.97
C SER A 706 -12.33 0.15 22.90
N PRO A 707 -13.31 -0.38 22.15
CA PRO A 707 -14.65 0.20 22.10
C PRO A 707 -15.36 -0.02 23.44
N ASP A 708 -15.64 1.05 24.18
CA ASP A 708 -16.44 0.97 25.41
C ASP A 708 -17.88 0.55 25.08
N HIS A 709 -18.24 -0.66 25.56
CA HIS A 709 -19.61 -1.11 25.75
C HIS A 709 -20.02 -0.87 27.21
N SER A 710 -20.79 0.19 27.47
CA SER A 710 -21.81 0.16 28.54
C SER A 710 -22.70 1.39 28.49
N ALA A 711 -23.95 1.22 28.05
CA ALA A 711 -25.06 2.04 28.51
C ALA A 711 -26.38 1.31 28.28
N SER A 712 -26.87 0.63 29.31
CA SER A 712 -28.30 0.37 29.47
C SER A 712 -28.68 0.72 30.90
N GLN A 713 -29.48 1.77 31.09
CA GLN A 713 -30.66 1.73 31.96
C GLN A 713 -31.52 2.98 31.80
N ALA A 714 -32.83 2.76 31.96
CA ALA A 714 -33.95 3.55 31.48
C ALA A 714 -34.51 4.55 32.49
N ARG A 715 -35.27 5.55 32.01
CA ARG A 715 -36.63 5.98 32.46
C ARG A 715 -37.03 7.30 31.76
N ALA A 716 -38.12 7.30 30.98
CA ALA A 716 -39.50 7.73 31.30
C ALA A 716 -39.79 9.15 30.76
N VAL A 717 -40.43 9.28 29.58
CA VAL A 717 -41.86 9.62 29.35
C VAL A 717 -42.31 10.92 30.03
N ASP A 718 -42.48 12.01 29.26
CA ASP A 718 -43.76 12.74 29.19
C ASP A 718 -43.81 13.69 27.95
N SER A 719 -45.05 14.06 27.65
CA SER A 719 -45.76 14.51 26.46
C SER A 719 -45.55 15.95 25.96
N GLY A 720 -45.96 16.18 24.69
CA GLY A 720 -46.35 17.52 24.19
C GLY A 720 -45.96 17.84 22.74
N ARG A 721 -46.91 17.68 21.81
CA ARG A 721 -46.93 18.22 20.41
C ARG A 721 -47.76 19.52 20.40
N PRO A 722 -47.89 20.27 19.28
CA PRO A 722 -46.93 20.79 18.29
C PRO A 722 -47.15 22.31 18.00
N VAL A 723 -46.49 22.83 16.94
CA VAL A 723 -46.98 23.86 15.94
C VAL A 723 -46.07 25.10 15.71
N ASP A 724 -45.71 25.25 14.43
CA ASP A 724 -45.42 26.41 13.56
C ASP A 724 -44.18 27.34 13.65
N SER A 725 -43.55 27.40 12.46
CA SER A 725 -43.20 28.58 11.66
C SER A 725 -41.72 28.95 11.52
N ALA A 726 -41.43 29.38 10.30
CA ALA A 726 -40.14 29.61 9.69
C ALA A 726 -39.35 30.78 10.31
N ARG A 727 -38.02 30.66 10.33
CA ARG A 727 -37.11 31.65 9.71
C ARG A 727 -35.65 31.20 9.78
N SER A 728 -34.92 31.60 8.73
CA SER A 728 -33.48 31.51 8.60
C SER A 728 -32.73 32.11 9.79
N SER A 729 -31.75 31.41 10.35
CA SER A 729 -30.61 32.04 10.97
C SER A 729 -29.36 31.14 10.89
N SER A 730 -28.26 31.78 10.50
CA SER A 730 -26.90 31.27 10.55
C SER A 730 -26.50 30.96 11.99
N CYS A 731 -26.12 29.71 12.27
CA CYS A 731 -25.65 29.30 13.58
C CYS A 731 -24.19 28.85 13.50
N VAL A 732 -23.37 29.72 14.09
CA VAL A 732 -21.96 29.60 14.43
C VAL A 732 -21.71 28.30 15.23
N GLY A 733 -20.81 27.45 14.75
CA GLY A 733 -20.25 26.34 15.52
C GLY A 733 -19.24 26.84 16.57
N PRO A 734 -19.01 26.08 17.67
CA PRO A 734 -18.31 26.59 18.84
C PRO A 734 -16.85 26.93 18.52
N LYS A 735 -16.47 28.19 18.74
CA LYS A 735 -15.08 28.62 18.78
C LYS A 735 -14.39 27.84 19.91
N VAL A 736 -13.49 26.94 19.55
CA VAL A 736 -12.41 26.52 20.44
C VAL A 736 -11.60 27.76 20.73
N ALA A 737 -11.66 28.25 21.98
CA ALA A 737 -10.91 29.41 22.40
C ALA A 737 -9.41 29.08 22.40
N GLN A 738 -8.65 29.70 21.50
CA GLN A 738 -7.21 29.90 21.66
C GLN A 738 -6.92 31.41 21.72
N PRO A 739 -5.91 31.83 22.51
CA PRO A 739 -5.76 33.20 22.94
C PRO A 739 -5.39 34.12 21.78
N SER A 740 -6.19 35.17 21.60
CA SER A 740 -5.83 36.35 20.84
C SER A 740 -4.65 37.05 21.51
N ILE A 741 -3.60 37.33 20.75
CA ILE A 741 -2.52 38.22 21.19
C ILE A 741 -3.09 39.65 21.21
N THR A 742 -3.65 40.05 22.35
CA THR A 742 -3.90 41.45 22.69
C THR A 742 -2.75 41.92 23.58
N ALA A 743 -2.06 42.97 23.13
CA ALA A 743 -1.00 43.63 23.87
C ALA A 743 -1.54 44.15 25.22
N GLY A 744 -0.89 43.76 26.31
CA GLY A 744 -1.12 44.29 27.65
C GLY A 744 -1.76 43.31 28.63
N GLY A 745 -0.93 42.55 29.35
CA GLY A 745 -1.33 41.71 30.48
C GLY A 745 -0.34 40.57 30.73
N THR A 746 0.42 40.65 31.81
CA THR A 746 1.44 39.66 32.22
C THR A 746 0.82 38.27 32.43
N ASN A 747 1.15 37.29 31.56
CA ASN A 747 1.00 35.85 31.85
C ASN A 747 1.80 34.96 30.88
N GLY A 748 2.96 34.46 31.36
CA GLY A 748 3.68 33.25 30.90
C GLY A 748 4.36 33.29 29.53
N LEU A 749 5.66 33.62 29.47
CA LEU A 749 6.50 33.31 28.30
C LEU A 749 6.47 31.78 28.05
N LEU A 750 6.03 31.36 26.86
CA LEU A 750 6.11 29.96 26.44
C LEU A 750 7.58 29.50 26.49
N LYS A 751 7.87 28.52 27.35
CA LYS A 751 9.23 27.98 27.50
C LYS A 751 9.58 27.15 26.25
N LEU A 752 10.74 27.42 25.66
CA LEU A 752 11.22 26.69 24.50
C LEU A 752 11.52 25.23 24.86
N HIS A 753 11.17 24.34 23.93
CA HIS A 753 11.45 22.92 24.06
C HIS A 753 12.93 22.61 23.72
N PRO A 754 13.61 21.66 24.42
CA PRO A 754 15.01 21.32 24.13
C PRO A 754 15.28 20.89 22.68
N ILE A 755 14.27 20.33 22.00
CA ILE A 755 14.34 19.94 20.57
C ILE A 755 14.84 21.06 19.65
N ASN A 756 14.60 22.34 19.98
CA ASN A 756 15.06 23.46 19.16
C ASN A 756 16.59 23.50 19.04
N ALA A 757 17.32 23.14 20.10
CA ALA A 757 18.77 23.05 20.09
C ALA A 757 19.25 21.91 19.18
N ILE A 758 18.56 20.77 19.20
CA ILE A 758 18.82 19.65 18.29
C ILE A 758 18.63 20.10 16.83
N PHE A 759 17.53 20.79 16.50
CA PHE A 759 17.32 21.32 15.16
C PHE A 759 18.39 22.32 14.73
N THR A 760 18.80 23.22 15.63
CA THR A 760 19.89 24.17 15.33
C THR A 760 21.20 23.44 15.04
N GLY A 761 21.55 22.43 15.85
CA GLY A 761 22.77 21.65 15.66
C GLY A 761 22.79 20.87 14.33
N PHE A 762 21.68 20.24 13.95
CA PHE A 762 21.54 19.59 12.64
C PHE A 762 21.63 20.60 11.49
N LEU A 763 20.81 21.66 11.53
CA LEU A 763 20.75 22.66 10.46
C LEU A 763 22.08 23.37 10.23
N THR A 764 22.88 23.57 11.28
CA THR A 764 24.21 24.17 11.13
C THR A 764 25.15 23.26 10.33
N ARG A 765 25.11 21.93 10.59
CA ARG A 765 25.87 20.92 9.84
C ARG A 765 25.39 20.77 8.40
N ILE A 766 24.07 20.72 8.21
CA ILE A 766 23.44 20.67 6.89
C ILE A 766 23.80 21.91 6.08
N LYS A 767 23.67 23.11 6.65
CA LYS A 767 24.05 24.35 5.98
C LYS A 767 25.51 24.33 5.53
N ALA A 768 26.43 23.87 6.37
CA ALA A 768 27.83 23.76 6.00
C ALA A 768 28.03 22.81 4.81
N HIS A 769 27.34 21.66 4.82
CA HIS A 769 27.34 20.72 3.70
C HIS A 769 26.81 21.35 2.41
N TYR A 770 25.67 22.03 2.46
CA TYR A 770 25.09 22.68 1.27
C TYR A 770 25.96 23.84 0.77
N THR A 771 26.55 24.63 1.67
CA THR A 771 27.46 25.74 1.30
C THR A 771 28.68 25.24 0.50
N LEU A 772 29.17 24.02 0.78
CA LEU A 772 30.35 23.47 0.13
C LEU A 772 30.04 22.66 -1.13
N TYR A 773 28.94 21.89 -1.13
CA TYR A 773 28.70 20.85 -2.12
C TYR A 773 27.47 21.08 -3.00
N TYR A 774 26.58 22.01 -2.64
CA TYR A 774 25.44 22.34 -3.47
C TYR A 774 25.86 23.30 -4.59
N THR A 775 25.73 22.85 -5.84
CA THR A 775 25.85 23.72 -7.02
C THR A 775 24.46 23.96 -7.59
N SER A 776 24.01 25.22 -7.60
CA SER A 776 22.73 25.59 -8.22
C SER A 776 22.73 25.20 -9.70
N ARG A 777 21.58 24.80 -10.24
CA ARG A 777 21.43 24.57 -11.68
C ARG A 777 21.72 25.87 -12.43
N THR A 778 22.91 26.01 -13.00
CA THR A 778 23.18 27.02 -14.02
C THR A 778 22.40 26.63 -15.28
N THR A 779 21.63 27.56 -15.84
CA THR A 779 20.99 27.42 -17.15
C THR A 779 22.07 27.16 -18.20
N VAL A 780 22.27 25.90 -18.59
CA VAL A 780 23.07 25.51 -19.75
C VAL A 780 22.35 24.37 -20.47
N GLU A 781 21.44 24.74 -21.35
CA GLU A 781 21.39 24.22 -22.72
C GLU A 781 21.43 25.45 -23.64
N GLU A 782 22.53 26.18 -23.63
CA GLU A 782 22.90 26.96 -24.82
C GLU A 782 23.43 25.96 -25.86
N ALA A 783 22.82 26.01 -27.04
CA ALA A 783 23.09 25.16 -28.18
C ALA A 783 24.59 25.07 -28.51
N PRO A 784 25.08 23.93 -29.01
CA PRO A 784 26.46 23.81 -29.43
C PRO A 784 26.75 24.83 -30.54
N ALA A 785 27.68 25.75 -30.27
CA ALA A 785 28.25 26.61 -31.27
C ALA A 785 28.80 25.73 -32.40
N GLN A 786 28.28 25.95 -33.61
CA GLN A 786 28.68 25.25 -34.82
C GLN A 786 30.20 25.40 -35.01
N SER A 787 30.88 24.25 -35.09
CA SER A 787 32.27 24.15 -35.51
C SER A 787 32.39 24.61 -36.97
N ILE A 788 32.91 25.82 -37.17
CA ILE A 788 33.42 26.24 -38.48
C ILE A 788 34.81 25.60 -38.64
N THR A 789 34.93 24.72 -39.63
CA THR A 789 36.17 24.05 -40.04
C THR A 789 37.23 25.04 -40.55
N PRO A 790 38.53 24.75 -40.34
CA PRO A 790 39.63 25.65 -40.68
C PRO A 790 39.98 25.60 -42.17
N VAL A 791 40.35 26.75 -42.74
CA VAL A 791 40.88 26.89 -44.10
C VAL A 791 42.30 27.45 -44.04
N THR A 792 43.25 26.60 -44.48
CA THR A 792 44.61 26.83 -45.03
C THR A 792 45.66 27.69 -44.31
N THR A 793 46.79 27.04 -44.01
CA THR A 793 48.19 27.56 -43.91
C THR A 793 48.66 28.18 -45.24
N PRO A 794 49.63 29.13 -45.29
CA PRO A 794 51.06 28.96 -44.89
C PRO A 794 51.62 30.22 -44.16
N GLU A 795 52.83 30.37 -43.61
CA GLU A 795 54.15 29.73 -43.72
C GLU A 795 54.95 30.25 -42.50
N ALA A 796 55.92 29.49 -41.97
CA ALA A 796 56.80 29.96 -40.91
C ALA A 796 58.09 30.60 -41.47
N PRO A 797 58.57 31.74 -40.94
CA PRO A 797 59.96 32.13 -41.09
C PRO A 797 60.79 31.74 -39.83
N PRO A 798 62.11 31.58 -39.98
CA PRO A 798 62.98 31.02 -38.94
C PRO A 798 63.42 32.06 -37.90
N ALA A 799 63.91 31.54 -36.78
CA ALA A 799 64.32 32.26 -35.58
C ALA A 799 65.55 33.18 -35.76
N SER A 800 65.54 34.34 -35.10
CA SER A 800 66.76 34.95 -34.57
C SER A 800 66.50 35.83 -33.33
N SER A 801 67.34 35.58 -32.32
CA SER A 801 67.63 36.34 -31.10
C SER A 801 66.48 36.77 -30.17
N ILE A 802 66.16 35.92 -29.20
CA ILE A 802 65.65 36.39 -27.90
C ILE A 802 66.84 36.51 -26.94
N ASP A 803 67.03 37.72 -26.43
CA ASP A 803 68.10 38.13 -25.52
C ASP A 803 68.08 37.38 -24.18
N MET A 804 69.25 36.88 -23.75
CA MET A 804 69.49 36.18 -22.50
C MET A 804 69.11 37.00 -21.25
N ASN A 805 69.10 38.34 -21.31
CA ASN A 805 68.63 39.17 -20.20
C ASN A 805 67.10 39.09 -19.99
N THR A 806 66.34 38.73 -21.03
CA THR A 806 64.88 38.56 -20.94
C THR A 806 64.52 37.23 -20.26
N LEU A 807 65.32 36.17 -20.51
CA LEU A 807 65.14 34.86 -19.89
C LEU A 807 65.50 34.87 -18.39
N VAL A 808 66.52 35.65 -18.00
CA VAL A 808 66.91 35.82 -16.59
C VAL A 808 65.89 36.67 -15.82
N ARG A 809 65.32 37.72 -16.44
CA ARG A 809 64.24 38.52 -15.83
C ARG A 809 62.94 37.73 -15.64
N LEU A 810 62.59 36.83 -16.57
CA LEU A 810 61.44 35.93 -16.42
C LEU A 810 61.65 34.86 -15.35
N LYS A 811 62.88 34.33 -15.18
CA LYS A 811 63.21 33.42 -14.08
C LYS A 811 63.20 34.09 -12.71
N HIS A 812 63.64 35.34 -12.60
CA HIS A 812 63.57 36.09 -11.33
C HIS A 812 62.14 36.56 -10.98
N ALA A 813 61.31 36.87 -11.98
CA ALA A 813 59.89 37.20 -11.76
C ALA A 813 59.04 35.98 -11.36
N ALA A 814 59.37 34.78 -11.85
CA ALA A 814 58.72 33.53 -11.44
C ALA A 814 59.10 33.13 -10.00
N LYS A 815 60.37 33.32 -9.60
CA LYS A 815 60.84 32.98 -8.25
C LYS A 815 60.36 33.95 -7.16
N ALA A 816 59.95 35.18 -7.53
CA ALA A 816 59.32 36.14 -6.61
C ALA A 816 57.80 35.92 -6.41
N ARG A 817 57.16 35.05 -7.20
CA ARG A 817 55.74 34.67 -7.06
C ARG A 817 55.51 33.41 -6.22
N GLU A 818 56.55 32.63 -5.91
CA GLU A 818 56.48 31.44 -5.04
C GLU A 818 56.71 31.75 -3.55
N THR A 819 56.92 33.00 -3.17
CA THR A 819 56.96 33.43 -1.76
C THR A 819 56.03 34.62 -1.52
N SER A 820 54.73 34.48 -1.80
CA SER A 820 53.73 35.33 -1.15
C SER A 820 53.23 34.60 0.10
N ALA A 821 53.62 35.07 1.27
CA ALA A 821 52.94 34.71 2.51
C ALA A 821 51.45 35.02 2.36
N ALA A 822 50.59 34.09 2.80
CA ALA A 822 49.14 34.21 2.71
C ALA A 822 48.68 35.57 3.26
N THR A 823 47.96 36.35 2.47
CA THR A 823 47.35 37.59 2.94
C THR A 823 46.31 37.27 4.03
N PRO A 824 46.08 38.16 5.02
CA PRO A 824 45.14 37.91 6.11
C PRO A 824 43.72 37.53 5.63
N GLU A 825 43.28 38.08 4.50
CA GLU A 825 41.98 37.77 3.88
C GLU A 825 41.92 36.37 3.25
N SER A 826 42.99 35.92 2.59
CA SER A 826 43.10 34.55 2.07
C SER A 826 43.15 33.54 3.21
N ALA A 827 43.94 33.81 4.25
CA ALA A 827 44.02 32.93 5.41
C ALA A 827 42.69 32.84 6.19
N LEU A 828 41.92 33.94 6.26
CA LEU A 828 40.58 33.96 6.87
C LEU A 828 39.55 33.19 6.04
N ALA A 829 39.56 33.35 4.72
CA ALA A 829 38.70 32.60 3.81
C ALA A 829 39.02 31.09 3.83
N ASP A 830 40.30 30.73 3.85
CA ASP A 830 40.76 29.34 3.94
C ASP A 830 40.38 28.71 5.29
N LYS A 831 40.49 29.48 6.39
CA LYS A 831 40.02 29.05 7.72
C LYS A 831 38.50 28.83 7.72
N GLN A 832 37.71 29.78 7.21
CA GLN A 832 36.25 29.63 7.13
C GLN A 832 35.85 28.42 6.29
N LYS A 833 36.50 28.19 5.15
CA LYS A 833 36.27 27.02 4.31
C LYS A 833 36.62 25.72 5.03
N LYS A 834 37.71 25.70 5.79
CA LYS A 834 38.13 24.55 6.61
C LYS A 834 37.13 24.27 7.73
N ASP A 835 36.68 25.29 8.45
CA ASP A 835 35.70 25.17 9.54
C ASP A 835 34.35 24.64 8.99
N LEU A 836 33.92 25.13 7.82
CA LEU A 836 32.75 24.60 7.11
C LEU A 836 32.95 23.14 6.69
N ALA A 837 34.14 22.76 6.21
CA ALA A 837 34.43 21.41 5.77
C ALA A 837 34.41 20.42 6.94
N GLU A 838 34.96 20.81 8.09
CA GLU A 838 34.90 20.01 9.31
C GLU A 838 33.45 19.83 9.77
N LEU A 839 32.67 20.90 9.79
CA LEU A 839 31.27 20.83 10.21
C LEU A 839 30.39 20.01 9.25
N ALA A 840 30.66 20.10 7.94
CA ALA A 840 30.01 19.29 6.93
C ALA A 840 30.40 17.80 7.02
N ALA A 841 31.65 17.50 7.40
CA ALA A 841 32.11 16.13 7.62
C ALA A 841 31.37 15.49 8.81
N LYS A 842 31.18 16.25 9.90
CA LYS A 842 30.40 15.82 11.09
C LYS A 842 28.93 15.50 10.80
N LEU A 843 28.38 15.91 9.65
CA LEU A 843 27.05 15.47 9.22
C LEU A 843 27.05 14.01 8.76
N GLY A 844 28.15 13.57 8.15
CA GLY A 844 28.30 12.22 7.59
C GLY A 844 28.97 11.23 8.54
N ASP A 845 29.26 11.63 9.77
CA ASP A 845 29.89 10.82 10.80
C ASP A 845 28.82 10.37 11.82
N HIS A 846 28.61 9.06 11.92
CA HIS A 846 27.59 8.48 12.77
C HIS A 846 27.87 8.70 14.25
N ASP A 847 29.13 8.57 14.69
CA ASP A 847 29.52 8.69 16.10
C ASP A 847 29.40 10.13 16.58
N ASP A 848 29.74 11.11 15.73
CA ASP A 848 29.53 12.54 15.98
C ASP A 848 28.04 12.87 16.15
N ILE A 849 27.17 12.35 15.27
CA ILE A 849 25.72 12.59 15.36
C ILE A 849 25.10 11.91 16.58
N VAL A 850 25.48 10.66 16.87
CA VAL A 850 25.04 9.92 18.06
C VAL A 850 25.49 10.65 19.32
N SER A 851 26.76 11.04 19.42
CA SER A 851 27.30 11.77 20.57
C SER A 851 26.61 13.13 20.74
N PHE A 852 26.34 13.83 19.64
CA PHE A 852 25.58 15.08 19.64
C PHE A 852 24.17 14.89 20.19
N LEU A 853 23.43 13.87 19.74
CA LEU A 853 22.08 13.60 20.22
C LEU A 853 22.06 13.11 21.68
N ALA A 854 22.96 12.19 22.03
CA ALA A 854 23.13 11.66 23.38
C ALA A 854 23.43 12.78 24.39
N HIS A 855 24.29 13.73 24.01
CA HIS A 855 24.57 14.91 24.82
C HIS A 855 23.30 15.74 25.11
N HIS A 856 22.40 15.88 24.13
CA HIS A 856 21.17 16.65 24.26
C HIS A 856 20.07 15.93 25.04
N ILE A 857 20.13 14.61 25.22
CA ILE A 857 19.22 13.85 26.10
C ILE A 857 19.81 13.59 27.50
N GLY A 858 21.09 13.89 27.70
CA GLY A 858 21.77 13.77 28.98
C GLY A 858 21.29 14.77 30.03
N SER A 859 21.69 14.55 31.29
CA SER A 859 21.25 15.31 32.47
C SER A 859 21.50 16.83 32.42
N GLN A 860 22.34 17.31 31.50
CA GLN A 860 22.66 18.73 31.32
C GLN A 860 21.56 19.52 30.59
N PHE A 861 20.66 18.85 29.86
CA PHE A 861 19.53 19.48 29.18
C PHE A 861 18.24 19.00 29.83
N PRO A 862 17.59 19.83 30.68
CA PRO A 862 16.41 19.39 31.40
C PRO A 862 15.22 19.28 30.44
N TRP A 863 14.96 18.06 29.97
CA TRP A 863 13.71 17.68 29.33
C TRP A 863 12.56 17.79 30.32
N PRO A 864 11.32 18.02 29.86
CA PRO A 864 10.16 17.97 30.73
C PRO A 864 10.12 16.64 31.50
N ALA A 865 9.94 16.70 32.83
CA ALA A 865 9.86 15.50 33.67
C ALA A 865 8.58 14.65 33.44
N TYR A 866 7.72 15.09 32.52
CA TYR A 866 6.45 14.48 32.15
C TYR A 866 6.37 14.34 30.62
N VAL A 867 5.41 13.54 30.14
CA VAL A 867 5.22 13.31 28.71
C VAL A 867 4.89 14.61 27.97
N ASP A 868 5.79 15.02 27.09
CA ASP A 868 5.75 16.26 26.28
C ASP A 868 5.03 16.09 24.93
N ARG A 869 4.62 14.86 24.61
CA ARG A 869 3.85 14.53 23.41
C ARG A 869 2.40 14.99 23.56
N ILE A 870 1.93 15.83 22.63
CA ILE A 870 0.52 16.20 22.49
C ILE A 870 -0.18 15.38 21.40
N SER A 871 -1.50 15.53 21.29
CA SER A 871 -2.28 14.93 20.19
C SER A 871 -1.78 15.40 18.82
N ASP A 872 -1.96 14.57 17.80
CA ASP A 872 -1.58 14.91 16.43
C ASP A 872 -2.28 16.21 15.97
N GLN A 873 -1.47 17.22 15.65
CA GLN A 873 -1.93 18.53 15.19
C GLN A 873 -2.23 18.56 13.69
N LEU A 874 -1.95 17.48 12.95
CA LEU A 874 -2.36 17.37 11.56
C LEU A 874 -3.90 17.37 11.47
N PRO A 875 -4.53 18.27 10.70
CA PRO A 875 -5.99 18.34 10.65
C PRO A 875 -6.61 17.01 10.27
N LYS A 876 -7.68 16.58 10.95
CA LYS A 876 -8.35 15.29 10.66
C LYS A 876 -8.87 15.19 9.21
N ASN A 877 -9.06 16.32 8.54
CA ASN A 877 -9.48 16.45 7.14
C ASN A 877 -8.31 16.78 6.20
N TYR A 878 -7.07 16.81 6.69
CA TYR A 878 -5.90 17.02 5.85
C TYR A 878 -5.83 15.94 4.79
N ARG A 879 -5.73 16.39 3.53
CA ARG A 879 -5.55 15.54 2.37
C ARG A 879 -4.27 16.02 1.72
N ARG A 880 -3.26 15.16 1.72
CA ARG A 880 -2.01 15.37 0.98
C ARG A 880 -2.32 15.96 -0.40
N GLY A 881 -1.70 17.10 -0.74
CA GLY A 881 -1.97 17.86 -1.96
C GLY A 881 -2.17 16.97 -3.20
N ASN A 882 -3.34 17.10 -3.83
CA ASN A 882 -3.81 16.26 -4.94
C ASN A 882 -3.07 16.49 -6.28
N GLU A 883 -2.00 17.28 -6.29
CA GLU A 883 -1.09 17.42 -7.43
C GLU A 883 0.23 16.66 -7.21
N THR A 884 0.44 16.00 -6.06
CA THR A 884 1.61 15.13 -5.86
C THR A 884 1.55 13.95 -6.84
N ALA A 885 2.26 14.05 -7.96
CA ALA A 885 2.32 13.01 -9.01
C ALA A 885 2.99 11.69 -8.57
N LEU A 886 3.30 11.55 -7.29
CA LEU A 886 4.26 10.58 -6.77
C LEU A 886 3.75 10.01 -5.45
N GLY A 887 3.49 8.71 -5.44
CA GLY A 887 3.18 7.96 -4.23
C GLY A 887 4.20 8.20 -3.11
N SER A 888 3.82 7.88 -1.86
CA SER A 888 4.64 8.18 -0.67
C SER A 888 6.05 7.59 -0.74
N LYS A 889 6.24 6.44 -1.41
CA LYS A 889 7.55 5.86 -1.73
C LYS A 889 7.80 5.99 -3.23
N ARG A 890 8.92 6.62 -3.63
CA ARG A 890 9.48 6.40 -4.96
C ARG A 890 10.32 5.13 -4.89
N THR A 891 9.80 4.02 -5.36
CA THR A 891 10.65 2.92 -5.85
C THR A 891 10.96 3.19 -7.33
N LEU A 892 11.75 2.34 -7.99
CA LEU A 892 12.00 2.40 -9.45
C LEU A 892 10.72 2.48 -10.33
N GLU A 893 9.54 2.44 -9.74
CA GLU A 893 8.22 2.42 -10.38
C GLU A 893 7.74 3.80 -10.89
N SER A 894 8.36 4.93 -10.51
CA SER A 894 7.76 6.27 -10.69
C SER A 894 8.44 7.20 -11.73
N THR A 895 9.42 6.73 -12.51
CA THR A 895 10.10 7.56 -13.51
C THR A 895 9.60 7.21 -14.92
N GLN A 896 8.69 8.02 -15.46
CA GLN A 896 8.41 8.03 -16.90
C GLN A 896 9.31 9.04 -17.61
N ILE A 897 9.84 8.62 -18.76
CA ILE A 897 10.58 9.45 -19.71
C ILE A 897 9.55 10.18 -20.58
N GLY A 898 9.62 11.50 -20.63
CA GLY A 898 8.81 12.31 -21.55
C GLY A 898 9.18 11.99 -22.99
N THR A 899 8.19 11.66 -23.81
CA THR A 899 8.34 11.55 -25.25
C THR A 899 8.39 12.96 -25.84
N ASP A 900 9.49 13.30 -26.51
CA ASP A 900 9.62 14.52 -27.31
C ASP A 900 8.63 14.49 -28.47
N GLU A 901 7.52 15.22 -28.36
CA GLU A 901 6.75 15.69 -29.52
C GLU A 901 6.72 17.23 -29.54
N PRO A 902 6.95 17.86 -30.70
CA PRO A 902 7.00 19.31 -30.80
C PRO A 902 5.60 19.92 -30.66
N PRO A 903 5.46 21.08 -29.99
CA PRO A 903 4.16 21.70 -29.75
C PRO A 903 3.52 22.15 -31.07
N SER A 904 2.43 21.48 -31.42
CA SER A 904 1.51 21.88 -32.48
C SER A 904 0.88 23.24 -32.16
N LYS A 905 0.94 24.14 -33.14
CA LYS A 905 0.51 25.53 -33.08
C LYS A 905 -1.02 25.69 -33.06
N ARG A 906 -1.46 26.76 -32.37
CA ARG A 906 -2.75 27.52 -32.42
C ARG A 906 -3.87 27.05 -31.48
N SER A 907 -4.71 27.93 -30.90
CA SER A 907 -4.85 29.40 -30.97
C SER A 907 -5.72 29.90 -29.80
N ARG A 908 -5.40 31.10 -29.29
CA ARG A 908 -6.23 31.91 -28.38
C ARG A 908 -7.46 32.48 -29.10
N SER A 909 -8.64 32.36 -28.48
CA SER A 909 -9.69 33.41 -28.32
C SER A 909 -10.78 32.84 -27.40
N VAL A 910 -10.85 33.19 -26.11
CA VAL A 910 -11.61 34.32 -25.52
C VAL A 910 -13.02 34.49 -26.09
N ARG A 911 -14.03 33.94 -25.40
CA ARG A 911 -15.06 34.73 -24.71
C ARG A 911 -15.68 33.92 -23.58
#